data_AF-A0A5C6YCY0-F1
#
_entry.id   AF-A0A5C6YCY0-F1
#
_cell.length_a   1.000
_cell.length_b   1.000
_cell.length_c   1.000
_cell.angle_alpha   90.00
_cell.angle_beta   90.00
_cell.angle_gamma   90.00
#
_symmetry.space_group_name_H-M   'P 1'
#
loop_
_entity.id
_entity.type
_entity.pdbx_description
1 polymer ?
#
loop_
_entity_poly.entity_id
_entity_poly.type
_entity_poly.pdbx_seq_one_letter_code
_entity_poly.pdbx_strand_id
1 'polypeptide(L)'
;MVASAGNDGVCIGPGPFCAPSYPGAYTFVIGVQDAAGYSNNDQDGPIFSKYDNLLNYETTAPGTAIMSAVPNGGYRKLTGTSMSSPLLAGGVALCLQQNPDDSKELLFGNLINTAATFVDIEAAITVVPEPELRVLSALVLDTINGQNGNDFIEPNETIEIFPLVKNYWGPTEDVRVGIEFAEFEDQTKATILESEIAIGSISAYANLQDLTKSLKVEIAENVANNVNIKFNLKVWSGPDKEYLTSTEYVINVKNSVLLFGVISEDLTLYPDKEYLVSDNLIMSGDATLFIKPGVILKIADEKKINLFDTSRIEAVGKKDSLIVFRAENTYWAGIGFTSSNTNKSILEYVIYRDVNNRHIFPDADNLKLKNSVITGCYSFWLLRDTFITKYNNNISYHNNFYENKTIYLAMDGYSSKATISQFYSNYINNESRNSSSPSGIRFNYNKASFEKINIFNNVVSFSFYNNGSSEPFKAYLGSGYESKYRNVVKDALNDSDLPGLFNSDSISKTPYEEAHSIVWKVLVNGKDAQDEYDLMDPVGVGTHKFDIYFNREMDKTKPPQVSYGVREPYNQKIISEEGTWSADGKIYAVTHEVKIGAADGINRIRVQDARDLDWFDIPVEDSRFNMLVQSAGSASTGFLATAGLGEIALEWVEPSEDELEDVLGYNMYRYEAITDTTFTASQKINENLISGVTFEDFEVEEEVKYFYQYKILRTNFEETDFSTTVTTQPLTSKLGDSNGDFEVNVNDLLQNVDYILGSNPTPFIFNAADVNKDATINVLDISGTVDLILNPSSDKTATKGASSINYYSNDAVGDATFYWEGNDLYVTSEYEITGIQLAFDKDLKHTINEDLPNFEWLNYEQEGYKVTMMYSFGDVRLPAGKTKLFTKTSAAENLFNIDKAVVATTNGGKLTALYEDKTVLGIDAPEQGAVSKIFTVGPNPTAGLLNVFYYLPEQMDKVRMAAYDLQGKVIWTNDSFKNTSGQTNTAVDLSSLQNGIYFLVIDVVRSTEIKKREVKKIIIQK
;
A
#
# COMPACT_ATOMS: atom_id res chain seq x y z
N MET A 1 14.35 37.79 21.39
CA MET A 1 15.22 36.59 21.25
C MET A 1 14.79 35.90 19.96
N VAL A 2 15.70 35.34 19.18
CA VAL A 2 15.37 34.58 17.95
C VAL A 2 15.73 33.12 18.19
N ALA A 3 14.83 32.18 17.85
CA ALA A 3 15.05 30.75 18.05
C ALA A 3 14.46 29.92 16.91
N SER A 4 14.95 28.70 16.73
CA SER A 4 14.50 27.79 15.67
C SER A 4 13.19 27.11 16.04
N ALA A 5 12.30 26.93 15.06
CA ALA A 5 11.05 26.19 15.23
C ALA A 5 11.27 24.69 15.51
N GLY A 6 12.42 24.11 15.13
CA GLY A 6 12.69 22.67 15.25
C GLY A 6 12.65 21.95 13.90
N ASN A 7 13.08 20.69 13.88
CA ASN A 7 13.35 19.95 12.63
C ASN A 7 12.68 18.55 12.62
N ASP A 8 11.58 18.38 13.33
CA ASP A 8 10.88 17.08 13.47
C ASP A 8 9.76 16.91 12.42
N GLY A 9 9.53 17.92 11.57
CA GLY A 9 8.50 17.89 10.52
C GLY A 9 7.08 17.87 11.06
N VAL A 10 6.85 18.38 12.27
CA VAL A 10 5.54 18.39 12.92
C VAL A 10 4.96 19.80 13.06
N CYS A 11 3.64 19.88 13.06
CA CYS A 11 2.89 21.07 13.42
C CYS A 11 3.11 21.48 14.89
N ILE A 12 3.02 22.78 15.20
CA ILE A 12 3.07 23.29 16.57
C ILE A 12 1.86 22.84 17.40
N GLY A 13 0.70 22.63 16.76
CA GLY A 13 -0.55 22.20 17.39
C GLY A 13 -1.44 23.34 17.83
N PRO A 14 -2.54 23.07 18.56
CA PRO A 14 -2.98 21.79 19.11
C PRO A 14 -3.58 20.86 18.04
N GLY A 15 -3.23 19.56 18.09
CA GLY A 15 -3.75 18.55 17.18
C GLY A 15 -3.05 17.19 17.33
N PRO A 16 -3.64 16.09 16.83
CA PRO A 16 -2.98 14.79 16.83
C PRO A 16 -1.61 14.87 16.12
N PHE A 17 -0.57 14.33 16.76
CA PHE A 17 0.81 14.34 16.23
C PHE A 17 1.49 15.71 16.09
N CYS A 18 0.91 16.78 16.66
CA CYS A 18 1.56 18.09 16.77
C CYS A 18 2.25 18.26 18.14
N ALA A 19 3.33 19.04 18.21
CA ALA A 19 3.99 19.36 19.47
C ALA A 19 4.75 20.70 19.40
N PRO A 20 4.63 21.59 20.41
CA PRO A 20 5.37 22.84 20.43
C PRO A 20 6.85 22.59 20.76
N SER A 21 7.74 23.19 19.96
CA SER A 21 9.18 23.19 20.22
C SER A 21 9.63 24.41 20.99
N TYR A 22 10.24 24.19 22.16
CA TYR A 22 10.73 25.27 23.02
C TYR A 22 12.25 25.46 22.89
N PRO A 23 12.75 26.71 22.97
CA PRO A 23 12.03 27.93 23.33
C PRO A 23 11.34 28.64 22.15
N GLY A 24 11.39 28.09 20.93
CA GLY A 24 10.87 28.75 19.72
C GLY A 24 9.38 29.07 19.76
N ALA A 25 8.58 28.26 20.45
CA ALA A 25 7.11 28.40 20.53
C ALA A 25 6.63 29.46 21.55
N TYR A 26 7.52 30.05 22.35
CA TYR A 26 7.10 31.06 23.33
C TYR A 26 6.75 32.38 22.65
N THR A 27 5.62 32.98 23.04
CA THR A 27 5.08 34.23 22.45
C THR A 27 5.95 35.48 22.57
N PHE A 28 7.01 35.42 23.39
CA PHE A 28 8.01 36.48 23.56
C PHE A 28 9.35 36.17 22.85
N VAL A 29 9.40 35.09 22.07
CA VAL A 29 10.52 34.65 21.24
C VAL A 29 10.09 34.73 19.79
N ILE A 30 10.99 35.10 18.88
CA ILE A 30 10.75 35.02 17.44
C ILE A 30 11.15 33.61 16.99
N GLY A 31 10.16 32.73 16.86
CA GLY A 31 10.27 31.38 16.32
C GLY A 31 10.42 31.39 14.80
N VAL A 32 11.49 30.76 14.30
CA VAL A 32 11.87 30.82 12.88
C VAL A 32 11.79 29.45 12.25
N GLN A 33 10.93 29.35 11.23
CA GLN A 33 10.71 28.17 10.39
C GLN A 33 11.65 28.17 9.17
N ASP A 34 11.74 27.04 8.49
CA ASP A 34 12.21 26.94 7.09
C ASP A 34 11.05 26.51 6.19
N ALA A 35 11.10 26.89 4.91
CA ALA A 35 10.12 26.47 3.90
C ALA A 35 10.45 25.06 3.37
N ALA A 36 10.50 24.07 4.27
CA ALA A 36 10.88 22.69 3.96
C ALA A 36 10.15 21.68 4.86
N GLY A 37 9.90 20.48 4.33
CA GLY A 37 9.09 19.45 5.02
C GLY A 37 9.69 18.88 6.32
N TYR A 38 10.98 19.15 6.60
CA TYR A 38 11.58 18.81 7.89
C TYR A 38 11.34 19.88 8.96
N SER A 39 11.00 21.11 8.58
CA SER A 39 10.77 22.19 9.54
C SER A 39 9.54 21.85 10.36
N ASN A 40 9.62 22.03 11.67
CA ASN A 40 8.39 22.19 12.43
C ASN A 40 7.69 23.44 11.90
N ASN A 41 6.37 23.39 11.79
CA ASN A 41 5.60 24.45 11.17
C ASN A 41 4.46 24.93 12.05
N ASP A 42 4.14 26.21 11.91
CA ASP A 42 2.92 26.76 12.49
C ASP A 42 1.80 26.64 11.46
N GLN A 43 0.89 25.69 11.69
CA GLN A 43 -0.23 25.43 10.78
C GLN A 43 -1.30 26.51 10.84
N ASP A 44 -1.35 27.29 11.92
CA ASP A 44 -2.31 28.36 12.13
C ASP A 44 -1.76 29.70 11.59
N GLY A 45 -0.45 29.77 11.38
CA GLY A 45 0.26 30.93 10.85
C GLY A 45 0.64 31.93 11.95
N PRO A 46 1.50 32.92 11.64
CA PRO A 46 2.14 33.75 12.66
C PRO A 46 1.20 34.72 13.39
N ILE A 47 -0.02 34.89 12.88
CA ILE A 47 -1.03 35.85 13.38
C ILE A 47 -2.23 35.18 14.05
N PHE A 48 -2.21 33.85 14.26
CA PHE A 48 -3.28 33.14 14.94
C PHE A 48 -2.73 31.95 15.73
N SER A 49 -3.36 31.61 16.85
CA SER A 49 -3.02 30.42 17.63
C SER A 49 -4.28 29.86 18.26
N LYS A 50 -4.46 28.55 18.13
CA LYS A 50 -5.54 27.81 18.81
C LYS A 50 -5.19 27.42 20.25
N TYR A 51 -3.96 27.66 20.70
CA TYR A 51 -3.59 27.43 22.09
C TYR A 51 -4.11 28.55 22.99
N ASP A 52 -4.65 28.21 24.16
CA ASP A 52 -5.09 29.20 25.16
C ASP A 52 -3.93 30.10 25.66
N ASN A 53 -2.70 29.59 25.64
CA ASN A 53 -1.48 30.34 25.96
C ASN A 53 -0.79 30.96 24.72
N LEU A 54 -1.46 30.93 23.56
CA LEU A 54 -1.13 31.66 22.34
C LEU A 54 0.20 31.30 21.66
N LEU A 55 0.72 30.08 21.83
CA LEU A 55 1.99 29.63 21.23
C LEU A 55 1.96 29.75 19.69
N ASN A 56 3.06 30.19 19.09
CA ASN A 56 3.17 30.46 17.65
C ASN A 56 4.63 30.38 17.16
N TYR A 57 4.82 30.33 15.84
CA TYR A 57 6.09 30.66 15.17
C TYR A 57 5.92 31.87 14.25
N GLU A 58 6.69 32.92 14.50
CA GLU A 58 6.47 34.25 13.95
C GLU A 58 6.86 34.41 12.47
N THR A 59 7.85 33.68 11.96
CA THR A 59 8.26 33.87 10.56
C THR A 59 9.05 32.70 9.98
N THR A 60 9.35 32.78 8.69
CA THR A 60 10.13 31.79 7.95
C THR A 60 11.39 32.45 7.37
N ALA A 61 12.53 31.78 7.46
CA ALA A 61 13.76 32.21 6.80
C ALA A 61 14.47 31.01 6.15
N PRO A 62 15.30 31.23 5.10
CA PRO A 62 15.95 30.13 4.40
C PRO A 62 16.81 29.26 5.33
N GLY A 63 16.50 27.97 5.41
CA GLY A 63 17.21 26.99 6.23
C GLY A 63 17.85 25.85 5.42
N THR A 64 17.46 25.68 4.15
CA THR A 64 17.90 24.58 3.30
C THR A 64 19.16 24.90 2.51
N ALA A 65 20.17 24.03 2.61
CA ALA A 65 21.42 24.10 1.87
C ALA A 65 22.18 25.45 2.02
N ILE A 66 22.10 26.05 3.21
CA ILE A 66 22.72 27.33 3.55
C ILE A 66 24.22 27.16 3.68
N MET A 67 24.96 27.86 2.81
CA MET A 67 26.42 27.88 2.88
C MET A 67 26.87 28.80 4.00
N SER A 68 27.65 28.27 4.95
CA SER A 68 28.27 29.07 5.99
C SER A 68 29.66 28.54 6.36
N ALA A 69 30.37 29.31 7.20
CA ALA A 69 31.67 28.93 7.72
C ALA A 69 31.57 27.70 8.62
N VAL A 70 32.56 26.81 8.50
CA VAL A 70 32.79 25.68 9.42
C VAL A 70 34.18 25.80 10.04
N PRO A 71 34.47 25.11 11.15
CA PRO A 71 35.81 25.14 11.75
C PRO A 71 36.94 24.85 10.75
N ASN A 72 38.11 25.43 11.01
CA ASN A 72 39.33 25.31 10.19
C ASN A 72 39.28 26.03 8.82
N GLY A 73 38.52 27.12 8.72
CA GLY A 73 38.55 28.04 7.55
C GLY A 73 37.80 27.53 6.32
N GLY A 74 36.99 26.49 6.46
CA GLY A 74 36.19 25.93 5.38
C GLY A 74 34.77 26.51 5.32
N TYR A 75 34.03 26.10 4.28
CA TYR A 75 32.61 26.38 4.11
C TYR A 75 31.85 25.08 3.86
N ARG A 76 30.61 25.02 4.33
CA ARG A 76 29.73 23.87 4.11
C ARG A 76 28.28 24.32 3.99
N LYS A 77 27.54 23.64 3.12
CA LYS A 77 26.07 23.73 3.07
C LYS A 77 25.47 22.87 4.18
N LEU A 78 24.66 23.48 5.04
CA LEU A 78 23.88 22.78 6.06
C LEU A 78 22.38 23.05 5.85
N THR A 79 21.56 22.14 6.36
CA THR A 79 20.10 22.20 6.27
C THR A 79 19.51 22.08 7.67
N GLY A 80 18.61 22.99 8.03
CA GLY A 80 17.93 23.01 9.32
C GLY A 80 17.36 24.39 9.66
N THR A 81 16.32 24.45 10.50
CA THR A 81 15.84 25.71 11.10
C THR A 81 16.90 26.39 11.96
N SER A 82 17.90 25.62 12.42
CA SER A 82 19.13 26.12 13.05
C SER A 82 19.96 27.01 12.11
N MET A 83 19.77 26.93 10.80
CA MET A 83 20.37 27.82 9.80
C MET A 83 19.47 29.02 9.48
N SER A 84 18.15 28.87 9.59
CA SER A 84 17.17 29.96 9.46
C SER A 84 17.29 31.02 10.57
N SER A 85 17.37 30.60 11.83
CA SER A 85 17.44 31.51 12.99
C SER A 85 18.60 32.52 12.94
N PRO A 86 19.86 32.15 12.64
CA PRO A 86 20.96 33.12 12.57
C PRO A 86 20.82 34.12 11.41
N LEU A 87 20.18 33.75 10.30
CA LEU A 87 19.88 34.70 9.22
C LEU A 87 18.92 35.78 9.70
N LEU A 88 17.81 35.38 10.35
CA LEU A 88 16.88 36.35 10.92
C LEU A 88 17.52 37.18 12.04
N ALA A 89 18.36 36.59 12.89
CA ALA A 89 19.06 37.34 13.93
C ALA A 89 19.95 38.46 13.35
N GLY A 90 20.61 38.21 12.21
CA GLY A 90 21.33 39.24 11.47
C GLY A 90 20.41 40.32 10.89
N GLY A 91 19.27 39.93 10.32
CA GLY A 91 18.25 40.87 9.82
C GLY A 91 17.68 41.77 10.92
N VAL A 92 17.33 41.19 12.07
CA VAL A 92 16.87 41.92 13.26
C VAL A 92 17.90 42.97 13.71
N ALA A 93 19.19 42.65 13.66
CA ALA A 93 20.24 43.61 13.99
C ALA A 93 20.24 44.81 13.03
N LEU A 94 19.95 44.61 11.75
CA LEU A 94 19.79 45.69 10.77
C LEU A 94 18.54 46.53 11.05
N CYS A 95 17.40 45.90 11.36
CA CYS A 95 16.19 46.62 11.73
C CYS A 95 16.42 47.55 12.93
N LEU A 96 17.03 47.02 14.00
CA LEU A 96 17.35 47.79 15.20
C LEU A 96 18.38 48.91 14.95
N GLN A 97 19.23 48.77 13.93
CA GLN A 97 20.18 49.80 13.55
C GLN A 97 19.48 50.96 12.81
N GLN A 98 18.54 50.65 11.91
CA GLN A 98 17.86 51.67 11.11
C GLN A 98 16.75 52.38 11.90
N ASN A 99 16.01 51.64 12.73
CA ASN A 99 14.89 52.16 13.52
C ASN A 99 15.15 51.93 15.03
N PRO A 100 16.08 52.66 15.66
CA PRO A 100 16.49 52.41 17.04
C PRO A 100 15.44 52.78 18.10
N ASP A 101 14.45 53.60 17.73
CA ASP A 101 13.39 54.09 18.62
C ASP A 101 12.12 53.21 18.58
N ASP A 102 12.04 52.24 17.65
CA ASP A 102 10.91 51.32 17.55
C ASP A 102 10.85 50.39 18.78
N SER A 103 9.64 50.12 19.26
CA SER A 103 9.45 49.10 20.29
C SER A 103 9.72 47.70 19.73
N LYS A 104 10.06 46.76 20.62
CA LYS A 104 10.32 45.37 20.21
C LYS A 104 9.05 44.71 19.69
N GLU A 105 7.91 45.08 20.26
CA GLU A 105 6.58 44.64 19.86
C GLU A 105 6.24 45.13 18.45
N LEU A 106 6.59 46.38 18.12
CA LEU A 106 6.44 46.92 16.77
C LEU A 106 7.37 46.21 15.77
N LEU A 107 8.60 45.89 16.19
CA LEU A 107 9.53 45.08 15.40
C LEU A 107 8.97 43.67 15.11
N PHE A 108 8.36 43.00 16.11
CA PHE A 108 7.68 41.71 15.89
C PHE A 108 6.59 41.86 14.84
N GLY A 109 5.71 42.86 15.00
CA GLY A 109 4.64 43.15 14.04
C GLY A 109 5.17 43.41 12.63
N ASN A 110 6.23 44.22 12.47
CA ASN A 110 6.82 44.49 11.15
C ASN A 110 7.36 43.22 10.51
N LEU A 111 8.13 42.41 11.23
CA LEU A 111 8.72 41.17 10.70
C LEU A 111 7.66 40.14 10.27
N ILE A 112 6.54 40.07 11.00
CA ILE A 112 5.44 39.15 10.71
C ILE A 112 4.65 39.63 9.49
N ASN A 113 4.24 40.91 9.48
CA ASN A 113 3.27 41.43 8.51
C ASN A 113 3.90 41.83 7.17
N THR A 114 5.23 41.98 7.09
CA THR A 114 5.92 42.21 5.80
C THR A 114 6.54 40.95 5.21
N ALA A 115 6.42 39.80 5.88
CA ALA A 115 6.98 38.54 5.37
C ALA A 115 6.18 38.02 4.17
N ALA A 116 6.90 37.49 3.18
CA ALA A 116 6.33 36.70 2.09
C ALA A 116 6.59 35.20 2.36
N THR A 117 7.11 34.46 1.36
CA THR A 117 7.61 33.08 1.59
C THR A 117 8.72 33.06 2.65
N PHE A 118 9.54 34.11 2.68
CA PHE A 118 10.55 34.34 3.69
C PHE A 118 10.40 35.76 4.24
N VAL A 119 10.95 35.98 5.43
CA VAL A 119 11.05 37.29 6.06
C VAL A 119 11.71 38.31 5.12
N ASP A 120 11.08 39.48 4.97
CA ASP A 120 11.60 40.59 4.18
C ASP A 120 12.04 41.74 5.11
N ILE A 121 13.35 41.84 5.29
CA ILE A 121 13.98 42.80 6.21
C ILE A 121 13.91 44.23 5.68
N GLU A 122 13.98 44.42 4.36
CA GLU A 122 13.89 45.77 3.78
C GLU A 122 12.46 46.31 3.93
N ALA A 123 11.47 45.46 3.65
CA ALA A 123 10.07 45.81 3.87
C ALA A 123 9.80 46.08 5.36
N ALA A 124 10.30 45.23 6.28
CA ALA A 124 10.11 45.43 7.73
C ALA A 124 10.70 46.74 8.26
N ILE A 125 11.74 47.28 7.62
CA ILE A 125 12.37 48.56 7.98
C ILE A 125 11.56 49.76 7.46
N THR A 126 11.01 49.64 6.26
CA THR A 126 10.43 50.77 5.51
C THR A 126 8.92 50.89 5.63
N VAL A 127 8.25 49.88 6.16
CA VAL A 127 6.80 49.83 6.29
C VAL A 127 6.27 50.83 7.33
N VAL A 128 5.06 51.35 7.09
CA VAL A 128 4.29 52.11 8.07
C VAL A 128 3.32 51.16 8.76
N PRO A 129 3.41 50.93 10.09
CA PRO A 129 2.58 49.96 10.78
C PRO A 129 1.10 50.36 10.86
N GLU A 130 0.21 49.46 10.45
CA GLU A 130 -1.25 49.63 10.56
C GLU A 130 -1.84 48.63 11.58
N PRO A 131 -2.93 48.95 12.30
CA PRO A 131 -3.58 48.02 13.21
C PRO A 131 -3.99 46.70 12.54
N GLU A 132 -3.69 45.59 13.20
CA GLU A 132 -4.08 44.24 12.75
C GLU A 132 -4.77 43.52 13.91
N LEU A 133 -6.08 43.76 14.05
CA LEU A 133 -6.87 43.33 15.20
C LEU A 133 -7.48 41.95 14.95
N ARG A 134 -7.54 41.10 15.98
CA ARG A 134 -8.25 39.80 15.96
C ARG A 134 -8.92 39.53 17.30
N VAL A 135 -10.10 38.91 17.27
CA VAL A 135 -10.71 38.31 18.46
C VAL A 135 -10.11 36.91 18.64
N LEU A 136 -9.51 36.66 19.81
CA LEU A 136 -8.86 35.40 20.15
C LEU A 136 -9.83 34.41 20.81
N SER A 137 -10.60 34.89 21.78
CA SER A 137 -11.55 34.11 22.57
C SER A 137 -12.59 35.04 23.21
N ALA A 138 -13.56 34.48 23.94
CA ALA A 138 -14.49 35.26 24.74
C ALA A 138 -14.86 34.52 26.04
N LEU A 139 -14.96 35.27 27.13
CA LEU A 139 -15.59 34.80 28.37
C LEU A 139 -17.11 34.95 28.24
N VAL A 140 -17.87 33.95 28.66
CA VAL A 140 -19.35 33.99 28.70
C VAL A 140 -19.83 33.87 30.14
N LEU A 141 -20.79 34.70 30.53
CA LEU A 141 -21.44 34.62 31.83
C LEU A 141 -22.93 34.28 31.70
N ASP A 142 -23.38 33.37 32.56
CA ASP A 142 -24.76 32.88 32.71
C ASP A 142 -25.32 33.16 34.12
N THR A 143 -25.17 34.39 34.62
CA THR A 143 -25.54 34.72 36.03
C THR A 143 -26.54 35.85 36.16
N ILE A 144 -27.15 36.31 35.06
CA ILE A 144 -28.04 37.47 35.05
C ILE A 144 -29.46 37.12 34.58
N ASN A 145 -30.46 37.75 35.21
CA ASN A 145 -31.83 37.85 34.70
C ASN A 145 -32.54 36.50 34.42
N GLY A 146 -32.85 35.74 35.48
CA GLY A 146 -33.64 34.49 35.37
C GLY A 146 -32.81 33.23 35.08
N GLN A 147 -31.51 33.40 34.88
CA GLN A 147 -30.50 32.35 34.76
C GLN A 147 -30.20 31.68 36.09
N ASN A 148 -29.73 30.44 36.02
CA ASN A 148 -29.49 29.60 37.19
C ASN A 148 -28.01 29.49 37.58
N GLY A 149 -27.08 30.08 36.80
CA GLY A 149 -25.66 30.09 37.12
C GLY A 149 -25.03 28.72 37.10
N ASN A 150 -25.53 27.81 36.25
CA ASN A 150 -25.05 26.44 36.13
C ASN A 150 -24.00 26.28 35.01
N ASP A 151 -23.60 27.37 34.36
CA ASP A 151 -22.67 27.45 33.22
C ASP A 151 -23.18 26.76 31.93
N PHE A 152 -24.40 26.23 31.91
CA PHE A 152 -25.07 25.72 30.72
C PHE A 152 -25.96 26.81 30.12
N ILE A 153 -25.84 27.00 28.81
CA ILE A 153 -26.69 27.94 28.09
C ILE A 153 -28.01 27.24 27.76
N GLU A 154 -29.12 27.71 28.31
CA GLU A 154 -30.46 27.14 28.19
C GLU A 154 -31.40 28.09 27.41
N PRO A 155 -32.52 27.57 26.87
CA PRO A 155 -33.54 28.44 26.27
C PRO A 155 -34.08 29.48 27.25
N ASN A 156 -34.34 30.70 26.75
CA ASN A 156 -34.76 31.90 27.48
C ASN A 156 -33.68 32.59 28.34
N GLU A 157 -32.42 32.18 28.24
CA GLU A 157 -31.33 32.81 28.96
C GLU A 157 -30.72 33.99 28.19
N THR A 158 -30.24 35.01 28.91
CA THR A 158 -29.52 36.17 28.34
C THR A 158 -28.04 36.14 28.76
N ILE A 159 -27.16 35.76 27.85
CA ILE A 159 -25.73 35.63 28.11
C ILE A 159 -24.96 36.93 27.84
N GLU A 160 -23.93 37.17 28.64
CA GLU A 160 -22.95 38.25 28.41
C GLU A 160 -21.64 37.67 27.86
N ILE A 161 -21.12 38.26 26.79
CA ILE A 161 -19.92 37.83 26.08
C ILE A 161 -18.86 38.93 26.16
N PHE A 162 -17.65 38.59 26.63
CA PHE A 162 -16.52 39.49 26.82
C PHE A 162 -15.32 39.08 25.94
N PRO A 163 -15.20 39.63 24.71
CA PRO A 163 -14.14 39.25 23.78
C PRO A 163 -12.73 39.66 24.27
N LEU A 164 -11.77 38.76 24.10
CA LEU A 164 -10.33 39.03 24.21
C LEU A 164 -9.78 39.37 22.82
N VAL A 165 -9.27 40.59 22.67
CA VAL A 165 -8.69 41.10 21.42
C VAL A 165 -7.18 41.07 21.48
N LYS A 166 -6.53 40.75 20.35
CA LYS A 166 -5.09 40.94 20.13
C LYS A 166 -4.84 41.84 18.93
N ASN A 167 -3.89 42.74 19.06
CA ASN A 167 -3.37 43.54 17.97
C ASN A 167 -2.02 42.98 17.53
N TYR A 168 -1.88 42.54 16.30
CA TYR A 168 -0.66 41.95 15.76
C TYR A 168 0.28 42.97 15.11
N TRP A 169 -0.12 44.25 15.00
CA TRP A 169 0.70 45.24 14.31
C TRP A 169 0.55 46.67 14.85
N GLY A 170 0.33 47.70 14.03
CA GLY A 170 0.35 49.11 14.44
C GLY A 170 -0.64 49.46 15.56
N PRO A 171 -0.35 50.45 16.43
CA PRO A 171 -1.21 50.79 17.56
C PRO A 171 -2.52 51.49 17.14
N THR A 172 -3.57 51.40 17.97
CA THR A 172 -4.80 52.20 17.82
C THR A 172 -5.38 52.64 19.17
N GLU A 173 -6.06 53.78 19.18
CA GLU A 173 -6.62 54.41 20.38
C GLU A 173 -8.12 54.11 20.64
N ASP A 174 -8.85 53.55 19.66
CA ASP A 174 -10.28 53.23 19.79
C ASP A 174 -10.59 51.84 19.22
N VAL A 175 -10.43 50.79 20.03
CA VAL A 175 -10.80 49.42 19.71
C VAL A 175 -12.27 49.20 20.05
N ARG A 176 -13.01 48.66 19.08
CA ARG A 176 -14.41 48.28 19.22
C ARG A 176 -14.60 46.83 18.81
N VAL A 177 -15.53 46.15 19.48
CA VAL A 177 -15.91 44.79 19.16
C VAL A 177 -17.41 44.72 18.91
N GLY A 178 -17.83 43.77 18.08
CA GLY A 178 -19.24 43.52 17.81
C GLY A 178 -19.54 42.04 17.59
N ILE A 179 -20.82 41.72 17.60
CA ILE A 179 -21.33 40.37 17.35
C ILE A 179 -22.46 40.43 16.33
N GLU A 180 -22.45 39.47 15.40
CA GLU A 180 -23.56 39.20 14.49
C GLU A 180 -23.72 37.70 14.28
N PHE A 181 -24.83 37.27 13.70
CA PHE A 181 -24.99 35.87 13.28
C PHE A 181 -24.03 35.52 12.13
N ALA A 182 -23.55 34.28 12.10
CA ALA A 182 -22.83 33.77 10.93
C ALA A 182 -23.75 33.77 9.69
N GLU A 183 -23.16 33.83 8.49
CA GLU A 183 -23.87 34.05 7.20
C GLU A 183 -25.07 33.12 6.96
N PHE A 184 -25.02 31.89 7.47
CA PHE A 184 -26.08 30.88 7.33
C PHE A 184 -26.68 30.41 8.66
N GLU A 185 -26.46 31.13 9.76
CA GLU A 185 -27.03 30.75 11.04
C GLU A 185 -28.53 31.07 11.09
N ASP A 186 -29.28 30.17 11.74
CA ASP A 186 -30.71 30.36 11.98
C ASP A 186 -30.92 31.39 13.09
N GLN A 187 -31.21 32.62 12.67
CA GLN A 187 -31.43 33.75 13.57
C GLN A 187 -32.69 33.63 14.43
N THR A 188 -33.53 32.59 14.22
CA THR A 188 -34.67 32.35 15.12
C THR A 188 -34.25 31.72 16.45
N LYS A 189 -33.02 31.22 16.56
CA LYS A 189 -32.49 30.57 17.77
C LYS A 189 -32.05 31.53 18.86
N ALA A 190 -31.76 32.80 18.54
CA ALA A 190 -31.32 33.79 19.51
C ALA A 190 -31.62 35.22 19.03
N THR A 191 -31.54 36.20 19.93
CA THR A 191 -31.66 37.63 19.65
C THR A 191 -30.43 38.34 20.20
N ILE A 192 -29.75 39.14 19.37
CA ILE A 192 -28.62 39.98 19.83
C ILE A 192 -29.18 41.25 20.45
N LEU A 193 -28.93 41.47 21.74
CA LEU A 193 -29.42 42.61 22.52
C LEU A 193 -28.43 43.77 22.55
N GLU A 194 -27.12 43.47 22.62
CA GLU A 194 -26.04 44.46 22.56
C GLU A 194 -25.00 43.97 21.54
N SER A 195 -24.99 44.60 20.37
CA SER A 195 -24.23 44.15 19.20
C SER A 195 -22.85 44.79 19.05
N GLU A 196 -22.55 45.86 19.77
CA GLU A 196 -21.29 46.62 19.64
C GLU A 196 -20.89 47.29 20.97
N ILE A 197 -19.61 47.19 21.33
CA ILE A 197 -19.03 47.90 22.49
C ILE A 197 -17.65 48.48 22.15
N ALA A 198 -17.31 49.61 22.75
CA ALA A 198 -15.96 50.20 22.71
C ALA A 198 -15.16 49.80 23.96
N ILE A 199 -13.98 49.20 23.76
CA ILE A 199 -13.21 48.51 24.80
C ILE A 199 -11.85 49.16 25.14
N GLY A 200 -11.45 50.23 24.44
CA GLY A 200 -10.29 51.08 24.83
C GLY A 200 -9.20 51.16 23.76
N SER A 201 -7.97 51.53 24.15
CA SER A 201 -6.81 51.60 23.27
C SER A 201 -5.90 50.38 23.39
N ILE A 202 -5.16 50.05 22.33
CA ILE A 202 -4.25 48.90 22.28
C ILE A 202 -2.95 49.25 21.54
N SER A 203 -1.80 48.98 22.17
CA SER A 203 -0.49 49.15 21.55
C SER A 203 -0.19 48.04 20.55
N ALA A 204 0.94 48.16 19.85
CA ALA A 204 1.41 47.10 18.97
C ALA A 204 1.69 45.80 19.72
N TYR A 205 1.35 44.66 19.11
CA TYR A 205 1.55 43.30 19.63
C TYR A 205 0.92 43.01 21.02
N ALA A 206 -0.05 43.81 21.47
CA ALA A 206 -0.68 43.69 22.79
C ALA A 206 -2.06 42.99 22.77
N ASN A 207 -2.54 42.61 23.95
CA ASN A 207 -3.89 42.05 24.18
C ASN A 207 -4.76 43.04 24.97
N LEU A 208 -6.07 43.06 24.71
CA LEU A 208 -7.05 43.91 25.38
C LEU A 208 -8.34 43.13 25.66
N GLN A 209 -8.87 43.25 26.87
CA GLN A 209 -10.19 42.76 27.27
C GLN A 209 -10.77 43.71 28.32
N ASP A 210 -12.01 44.17 28.10
CA ASP A 210 -12.76 44.99 29.07
C ASP A 210 -13.83 44.11 29.72
N LEU A 211 -13.71 43.86 31.02
CA LEU A 211 -14.68 43.06 31.79
C LEU A 211 -15.84 43.88 32.35
N THR A 212 -15.90 45.19 32.07
CA THR A 212 -16.96 46.09 32.53
C THR A 212 -18.04 46.35 31.49
N LYS A 213 -17.81 45.93 30.23
CA LYS A 213 -18.73 46.06 29.10
C LYS A 213 -18.80 44.73 28.34
N SER A 214 -19.99 44.34 27.92
CA SER A 214 -20.28 43.04 27.32
C SER A 214 -21.14 43.17 26.07
N LEU A 215 -20.98 42.23 25.15
CA LEU A 215 -21.98 41.95 24.11
C LEU A 215 -23.06 41.06 24.74
N LYS A 216 -24.31 41.16 24.29
CA LYS A 216 -25.45 40.48 24.92
C LYS A 216 -26.29 39.72 23.92
N VAL A 217 -26.62 38.47 24.24
CA VAL A 217 -27.43 37.58 23.40
C VAL A 217 -28.48 36.87 24.25
N GLU A 218 -29.73 36.88 23.81
CA GLU A 218 -30.84 36.14 24.42
C GLU A 218 -31.16 34.88 23.60
N ILE A 219 -31.26 33.71 24.23
CA ILE A 219 -31.56 32.43 23.57
C ILE A 219 -33.07 32.24 23.46
N ALA A 220 -33.55 31.83 22.28
CA ALA A 220 -34.99 31.64 22.05
C ALA A 220 -35.57 30.45 22.84
N GLU A 221 -36.86 30.52 23.20
CA GLU A 221 -37.57 29.54 24.03
C GLU A 221 -37.53 28.10 23.50
N ASN A 222 -37.54 27.92 22.17
CA ASN A 222 -37.75 26.62 21.53
C ASN A 222 -36.50 26.04 20.86
N VAL A 223 -35.30 26.45 21.29
CA VAL A 223 -34.06 25.88 20.75
C VAL A 223 -33.93 24.42 21.18
N ALA A 224 -33.75 23.50 20.24
CA ALA A 224 -33.60 22.08 20.54
C ALA A 224 -32.33 21.80 21.39
N ASN A 225 -32.31 20.67 22.08
CA ASN A 225 -31.16 20.28 22.90
C ASN A 225 -29.90 20.02 22.06
N ASN A 226 -28.74 20.42 22.57
CA ASN A 226 -27.42 20.26 21.96
C ASN A 226 -27.28 20.96 20.59
N VAL A 227 -27.87 22.14 20.46
CA VAL A 227 -27.80 22.94 19.23
C VAL A 227 -26.69 23.97 19.35
N ASN A 228 -25.81 23.99 18.36
CA ASN A 228 -24.84 25.06 18.19
C ASN A 228 -25.50 26.28 17.54
N ILE A 229 -25.18 27.47 18.05
CA ILE A 229 -25.50 28.76 17.44
C ILE A 229 -24.18 29.44 17.11
N LYS A 230 -24.00 29.75 15.83
CA LYS A 230 -22.78 30.37 15.29
C LYS A 230 -22.94 31.88 15.14
N PHE A 231 -21.99 32.60 15.71
CA PHE A 231 -21.83 34.03 15.61
C PHE A 231 -20.51 34.37 14.93
N ASN A 232 -20.41 35.61 14.48
CA ASN A 232 -19.17 36.25 14.07
C ASN A 232 -18.85 37.35 15.07
N LEU A 233 -17.77 37.17 15.83
CA LEU A 233 -17.21 38.23 16.65
C LEU A 233 -16.31 39.11 15.78
N LYS A 234 -16.62 40.40 15.74
CA LYS A 234 -15.92 41.40 14.93
C LYS A 234 -15.09 42.32 15.80
N VAL A 235 -13.99 42.81 15.26
CA VAL A 235 -13.15 43.84 15.90
C VAL A 235 -12.62 44.83 14.88
N TRP A 236 -12.55 46.11 15.24
CA TRP A 236 -12.08 47.19 14.38
C TRP A 236 -11.56 48.39 15.18
N SER A 237 -10.99 49.35 14.45
CA SER A 237 -10.50 50.62 14.95
C SER A 237 -11.45 51.77 14.59
N GLY A 238 -11.73 52.63 15.56
CA GLY A 238 -12.49 53.87 15.38
C GLY A 238 -13.97 53.68 15.07
N PRO A 239 -14.73 54.79 14.98
CA PRO A 239 -16.16 54.75 14.65
C PRO A 239 -16.44 54.32 13.20
N ASP A 240 -15.45 54.49 12.30
CA ASP A 240 -15.61 54.26 10.86
C ASP A 240 -15.29 52.81 10.42
N LYS A 241 -15.07 51.89 11.38
CA LYS A 241 -14.79 50.46 11.14
C LYS A 241 -13.53 50.18 10.33
N GLU A 242 -12.48 50.95 10.58
CA GLU A 242 -11.16 50.70 9.98
C GLU A 242 -10.56 49.40 10.50
N TYR A 243 -9.86 48.65 9.64
CA TYR A 243 -9.21 47.38 10.01
C TYR A 243 -10.17 46.32 10.57
N LEU A 244 -11.41 46.29 10.08
CA LEU A 244 -12.44 45.34 10.50
C LEU A 244 -12.05 43.90 10.19
N THR A 245 -12.04 43.06 11.22
CA THR A 245 -11.88 41.61 11.10
C THR A 245 -13.01 40.87 11.81
N SER A 246 -13.15 39.58 11.49
CA SER A 246 -14.25 38.73 11.96
C SER A 246 -13.75 37.33 12.27
N THR A 247 -14.17 36.78 13.41
CA THR A 247 -13.84 35.42 13.87
C THR A 247 -15.14 34.66 14.16
N GLU A 248 -15.29 33.43 13.66
CA GLU A 248 -16.43 32.56 14.02
C GLU A 248 -16.37 32.21 15.51
N TYR A 249 -17.52 32.31 16.18
CA TYR A 249 -17.69 31.99 17.59
C TYR A 249 -18.94 31.14 17.78
N VAL A 250 -18.85 30.04 18.53
CA VAL A 250 -19.93 29.05 18.64
C VAL A 250 -20.31 28.87 20.10
N ILE A 251 -21.61 28.94 20.39
CA ILE A 251 -22.20 28.54 21.68
C ILE A 251 -23.07 27.30 21.50
N ASN A 252 -23.22 26.47 22.54
CA ASN A 252 -24.05 25.27 22.52
C ASN A 252 -25.20 25.39 23.54
N VAL A 253 -26.44 25.18 23.09
CA VAL A 253 -27.66 25.28 23.92
C VAL A 253 -28.12 23.91 24.42
N LYS A 254 -28.49 23.80 25.70
CA LYS A 254 -29.06 22.59 26.33
C LYS A 254 -30.54 22.80 26.70
N ASN A 255 -31.45 21.95 26.21
CA ASN A 255 -32.91 22.08 26.39
C ASN A 255 -33.56 20.82 27.01
N SER A 256 -32.77 19.93 27.57
CA SER A 256 -33.24 18.78 28.34
C SER A 256 -33.33 19.12 29.82
N VAL A 257 -34.14 18.42 30.60
CA VAL A 257 -34.10 18.54 32.07
C VAL A 257 -32.73 18.13 32.56
N LEU A 258 -31.96 19.12 33.01
CA LEU A 258 -30.61 18.92 33.51
C LEU A 258 -30.64 18.33 34.92
N LEU A 259 -29.92 17.23 35.11
CA LEU A 259 -29.74 16.57 36.39
C LEU A 259 -28.27 16.63 36.77
N PHE A 260 -27.95 17.28 37.89
CA PHE A 260 -26.58 17.43 38.37
C PHE A 260 -26.58 17.73 39.87
N GLY A 261 -25.41 17.66 40.49
CA GLY A 261 -25.24 17.99 41.90
C GLY A 261 -25.88 16.98 42.84
N VAL A 262 -26.20 17.42 44.06
CA VAL A 262 -26.72 16.56 45.13
C VAL A 262 -28.23 16.69 45.24
N ILE A 263 -28.94 15.57 45.10
CA ILE A 263 -30.39 15.45 45.30
C ILE A 263 -30.64 14.61 46.55
N SER A 264 -31.30 15.20 47.54
CA SER A 264 -31.58 14.58 48.85
C SER A 264 -33.05 14.24 49.07
N GLU A 265 -33.89 14.40 48.05
CA GLU A 265 -35.30 14.06 48.02
C GLU A 265 -35.63 13.11 46.87
N ASP A 266 -36.78 12.43 46.94
CA ASP A 266 -37.22 11.52 45.90
C ASP A 266 -37.39 12.25 44.56
N LEU A 267 -36.79 11.69 43.50
CA LEU A 267 -36.86 12.21 42.14
C LEU A 267 -37.54 11.18 41.25
N THR A 268 -38.57 11.59 40.51
CA THR A 268 -39.24 10.72 39.52
C THR A 268 -39.07 11.25 38.11
N LEU A 269 -38.54 10.42 37.22
CA LEU A 269 -38.37 10.69 35.80
C LEU A 269 -39.51 10.05 35.01
N TYR A 270 -40.09 10.80 34.07
CA TYR A 270 -41.24 10.39 33.25
C TYR A 270 -40.90 10.44 31.75
N PRO A 271 -41.45 9.54 30.92
CA PRO A 271 -41.05 9.38 29.51
C PRO A 271 -41.48 10.56 28.61
N ASP A 272 -42.29 11.49 29.09
CA ASP A 272 -42.72 12.70 28.38
C ASP A 272 -41.67 13.82 28.40
N LYS A 273 -40.49 13.58 29.01
CA LYS A 273 -39.38 14.52 29.10
C LYS A 273 -38.07 13.91 28.62
N GLU A 274 -37.19 14.76 28.09
CA GLU A 274 -35.79 14.42 27.84
C GLU A 274 -34.94 14.81 29.06
N TYR A 275 -34.09 13.91 29.52
CA TYR A 275 -33.21 14.14 30.67
C TYR A 275 -31.74 14.03 30.26
N LEU A 276 -30.94 14.96 30.77
CA LEU A 276 -29.49 14.96 30.62
C LEU A 276 -28.83 15.07 31.99
N VAL A 277 -28.01 14.08 32.33
CA VAL A 277 -27.06 14.20 33.44
C VAL A 277 -25.88 15.01 32.92
N SER A 278 -25.92 16.33 33.12
CA SER A 278 -24.99 17.29 32.51
C SER A 278 -23.68 17.43 33.31
N ASP A 279 -23.74 17.17 34.61
CA ASP A 279 -22.58 16.94 35.48
C ASP A 279 -22.90 15.80 36.46
N ASN A 280 -21.97 15.44 37.35
CA ASN A 280 -22.17 14.36 38.31
C ASN A 280 -23.45 14.53 39.11
N LEU A 281 -24.32 13.53 39.03
CA LEU A 281 -25.56 13.46 39.81
C LEU A 281 -25.33 12.58 41.03
N ILE A 282 -25.69 13.06 42.22
CA ILE A 282 -25.51 12.36 43.49
C ILE A 282 -26.86 12.30 44.19
N MET A 283 -27.44 11.11 44.29
CA MET A 283 -28.56 10.86 45.18
C MET A 283 -28.01 10.65 46.60
N SER A 284 -28.53 11.33 47.61
CA SER A 284 -28.04 11.29 49.01
C SER A 284 -29.21 11.20 50.00
N GLY A 285 -28.91 11.00 51.29
CA GLY A 285 -29.94 10.75 52.31
C GLY A 285 -30.74 9.49 52.00
N ASP A 286 -32.05 9.54 52.22
CA ASP A 286 -33.00 8.44 51.94
C ASP A 286 -33.64 8.53 50.54
N ALA A 287 -33.12 9.39 49.66
CA ALA A 287 -33.71 9.70 48.36
C ALA A 287 -33.79 8.47 47.43
N THR A 288 -34.89 8.35 46.70
CA THR A 288 -35.08 7.35 45.66
C THR A 288 -35.21 8.00 44.29
N LEU A 289 -34.37 7.59 43.34
CA LEU A 289 -34.50 7.94 41.93
C LEU A 289 -35.43 6.92 41.24
N PHE A 290 -36.68 7.30 41.02
CA PHE A 290 -37.65 6.52 40.27
C PHE A 290 -37.57 6.85 38.78
N ILE A 291 -37.40 5.84 37.93
CA ILE A 291 -37.37 6.02 36.48
C ILE A 291 -38.50 5.19 35.88
N LYS A 292 -39.48 5.87 35.26
CA LYS A 292 -40.66 5.21 34.68
C LYS A 292 -40.33 4.57 33.32
N PRO A 293 -41.10 3.55 32.89
CA PRO A 293 -40.92 2.91 31.58
C PRO A 293 -40.85 3.91 30.42
N GLY A 294 -39.95 3.69 29.48
CA GLY A 294 -39.76 4.52 28.28
C GLY A 294 -38.87 5.75 28.46
N VAL A 295 -38.37 6.02 29.67
CA VAL A 295 -37.44 7.15 29.89
C VAL A 295 -36.10 6.87 29.21
N ILE A 296 -35.60 7.88 28.49
CA ILE A 296 -34.24 7.93 27.96
C ILE A 296 -33.46 8.94 28.79
N LEU A 297 -32.44 8.45 29.49
CA LEU A 297 -31.51 9.26 30.26
C LEU A 297 -30.18 9.32 29.51
N LYS A 298 -29.84 10.51 29.00
CA LYS A 298 -28.51 10.78 28.43
C LYS A 298 -27.57 11.24 29.54
N ILE A 299 -26.32 10.81 29.50
CA ILE A 299 -25.30 11.22 30.47
C ILE A 299 -24.13 11.83 29.70
N ALA A 300 -23.77 13.06 30.05
CA ALA A 300 -22.66 13.78 29.43
C ALA A 300 -21.33 13.02 29.60
N ASP A 301 -20.39 13.29 28.71
CA ASP A 301 -19.15 12.53 28.66
C ASP A 301 -18.39 12.59 30.00
N GLU A 302 -17.86 11.44 30.44
CA GLU A 302 -17.15 11.25 31.72
C GLU A 302 -17.99 11.44 33.01
N LYS A 303 -19.26 11.84 32.91
CA LYS A 303 -20.13 12.05 34.07
C LYS A 303 -20.70 10.74 34.61
N LYS A 304 -21.11 10.75 35.88
CA LYS A 304 -21.67 9.58 36.58
C LYS A 304 -22.85 9.93 37.45
N ILE A 305 -23.63 8.90 37.77
CA ILE A 305 -24.68 8.93 38.79
C ILE A 305 -24.13 8.20 40.02
N ASN A 306 -24.25 8.77 41.21
CA ASN A 306 -23.84 8.11 42.46
C ASN A 306 -25.01 8.02 43.42
N LEU A 307 -25.06 6.91 44.17
CA LEU A 307 -26.01 6.66 45.24
C LEU A 307 -25.24 6.64 46.56
N PHE A 308 -25.41 7.67 47.38
CA PHE A 308 -24.78 7.86 48.68
C PHE A 308 -25.75 7.54 49.82
N ASP A 309 -25.23 7.49 51.05
CA ASP A 309 -25.98 7.28 52.30
C ASP A 309 -26.90 6.04 52.26
N THR A 310 -28.22 6.26 52.21
CA THR A 310 -29.27 5.26 52.12
C THR A 310 -30.13 5.49 50.88
N SER A 311 -29.62 6.20 49.87
CA SER A 311 -30.35 6.44 48.62
C SER A 311 -30.42 5.18 47.75
N ARG A 312 -31.34 5.15 46.78
CA ARG A 312 -31.43 4.04 45.80
C ARG A 312 -31.99 4.48 44.46
N ILE A 313 -31.85 3.61 43.45
CA ILE A 313 -32.48 3.77 42.13
C ILE A 313 -33.50 2.67 41.87
N GLU A 314 -34.65 3.04 41.32
CA GLU A 314 -35.69 2.12 40.84
C GLU A 314 -36.03 2.44 39.37
N ALA A 315 -35.31 1.77 38.46
CA ALA A 315 -35.59 1.80 37.03
C ALA A 315 -36.29 0.50 36.62
N VAL A 316 -37.62 0.55 36.55
CA VAL A 316 -38.47 -0.61 36.23
C VAL A 316 -39.23 -0.32 34.94
N GLY A 317 -38.67 -0.75 33.82
CA GLY A 317 -39.26 -0.64 32.49
C GLY A 317 -40.28 -1.74 32.19
N LYS A 318 -40.66 -1.85 30.91
CA LYS A 318 -41.47 -2.94 30.37
C LYS A 318 -40.92 -3.36 29.00
N LYS A 319 -41.32 -4.54 28.51
CA LYS A 319 -40.90 -5.04 27.20
C LYS A 319 -41.20 -4.10 26.02
N ASP A 320 -42.26 -3.29 26.12
CA ASP A 320 -42.67 -2.31 25.10
C ASP A 320 -42.17 -0.88 25.36
N SER A 321 -41.49 -0.67 26.49
CA SER A 321 -41.07 0.65 26.97
C SER A 321 -39.85 0.50 27.86
N LEU A 322 -38.74 0.10 27.23
CA LEU A 322 -37.43 -0.03 27.88
C LEU A 322 -36.95 1.33 28.40
N ILE A 323 -36.25 1.30 29.53
CA ILE A 323 -35.51 2.48 30.04
C ILE A 323 -34.11 2.44 29.44
N VAL A 324 -33.61 3.57 28.95
CA VAL A 324 -32.29 3.64 28.29
C VAL A 324 -31.36 4.58 29.04
N PHE A 325 -30.24 4.05 29.52
CA PHE A 325 -29.08 4.83 29.95
C PHE A 325 -28.03 4.79 28.85
N ARG A 326 -27.63 5.95 28.33
CA ARG A 326 -26.64 6.06 27.27
C ARG A 326 -25.77 7.31 27.43
N ALA A 327 -24.59 7.28 26.82
CA ALA A 327 -23.80 8.49 26.68
C ALA A 327 -24.58 9.54 25.85
N GLU A 328 -24.34 10.82 26.16
CA GLU A 328 -24.78 11.91 25.29
C GLU A 328 -24.04 11.84 23.96
N ASN A 329 -22.71 11.64 24.00
CA ASN A 329 -21.85 11.59 22.82
C ASN A 329 -21.05 10.28 22.74
N THR A 330 -20.07 10.10 23.62
CA THR A 330 -19.05 9.05 23.47
C THR A 330 -19.14 8.00 24.56
N TYR A 331 -19.04 8.41 25.82
CA TYR A 331 -19.08 7.49 26.96
C TYR A 331 -19.41 8.20 28.27
N TRP A 332 -19.94 7.47 29.25
CA TRP A 332 -20.13 7.98 30.61
C TRP A 332 -19.51 7.06 31.66
N ALA A 333 -19.34 7.53 32.89
CA ALA A 333 -18.61 6.83 33.95
C ALA A 333 -19.47 5.83 34.77
N GLY A 334 -20.72 5.58 34.37
CA GLY A 334 -21.60 4.59 34.99
C GLY A 334 -22.28 5.04 36.28
N ILE A 335 -22.91 4.08 36.99
CA ILE A 335 -23.64 4.31 38.25
C ILE A 335 -22.86 3.74 39.44
N GLY A 336 -22.50 4.58 40.39
CA GLY A 336 -21.89 4.18 41.66
C GLY A 336 -22.93 3.82 42.73
N PHE A 337 -22.80 2.63 43.31
CA PHE A 337 -23.74 2.07 44.29
C PHE A 337 -23.19 2.10 45.72
N THR A 338 -22.54 3.19 46.11
CA THR A 338 -21.92 3.38 47.44
C THR A 338 -22.92 3.51 48.62
N SER A 339 -24.20 3.23 48.38
CA SER A 339 -25.29 3.32 49.33
C SER A 339 -25.32 2.12 50.27
N SER A 340 -25.63 2.38 51.54
CA SER A 340 -25.84 1.37 52.58
C SER A 340 -27.30 0.94 52.74
N ASN A 341 -28.18 1.29 51.78
CA ASN A 341 -29.59 0.95 51.85
C ASN A 341 -29.82 -0.57 51.88
N THR A 342 -30.66 -1.02 52.80
CA THR A 342 -31.06 -2.43 52.92
C THR A 342 -32.03 -2.88 51.82
N ASN A 343 -32.77 -1.95 51.22
CA ASN A 343 -33.57 -2.17 50.02
C ASN A 343 -32.70 -2.16 48.77
N LYS A 344 -33.03 -3.05 47.82
CA LYS A 344 -32.30 -3.17 46.58
C LYS A 344 -32.53 -1.96 45.67
N SER A 345 -31.46 -1.52 45.01
CA SER A 345 -31.62 -0.80 43.75
C SER A 345 -32.08 -1.78 42.66
N ILE A 346 -32.92 -1.33 41.73
CA ILE A 346 -33.55 -2.18 40.72
C ILE A 346 -33.30 -1.61 39.33
N LEU A 347 -32.73 -2.44 38.46
CA LEU A 347 -32.65 -2.24 37.02
C LEU A 347 -33.37 -3.42 36.34
N GLU A 348 -34.56 -3.19 35.80
CA GLU A 348 -35.38 -4.20 35.14
C GLU A 348 -35.96 -3.65 33.82
N TYR A 349 -35.83 -4.38 32.70
CA TYR A 349 -36.16 -3.86 31.36
C TYR A 349 -35.39 -2.57 31.01
N VAL A 350 -34.07 -2.64 31.20
CA VAL A 350 -33.14 -1.52 30.98
C VAL A 350 -32.16 -1.85 29.86
N ILE A 351 -31.87 -0.87 29.01
CA ILE A 351 -30.68 -0.84 28.16
C ILE A 351 -29.64 0.06 28.85
N TYR A 352 -28.49 -0.51 29.19
CA TYR A 352 -27.39 0.16 29.85
C TYR A 352 -26.16 0.10 28.94
N ARG A 353 -25.79 1.24 28.35
CA ARG A 353 -24.80 1.25 27.26
C ARG A 353 -23.83 2.41 27.32
N ASP A 354 -22.73 2.26 26.58
CA ASP A 354 -21.72 3.29 26.34
C ASP A 354 -21.00 3.76 27.63
N VAL A 355 -20.78 2.85 28.59
CA VAL A 355 -20.03 3.16 29.82
C VAL A 355 -18.54 2.93 29.63
N ASN A 356 -17.71 3.90 29.98
CA ASN A 356 -16.26 3.74 30.07
C ASN A 356 -15.78 4.00 31.50
N ASN A 357 -15.50 2.92 32.23
CA ASN A 357 -14.97 3.00 33.59
C ASN A 357 -14.27 1.68 33.96
N ARG A 358 -13.45 1.67 35.01
CA ARG A 358 -12.85 0.45 35.55
C ARG A 358 -13.90 -0.62 35.86
N HIS A 359 -15.08 -0.21 36.34
CA HIS A 359 -16.23 -1.05 36.67
C HIS A 359 -17.50 -0.39 36.13
N ILE A 360 -18.43 -1.15 35.52
CA ILE A 360 -19.68 -0.55 35.01
C ILE A 360 -20.73 -0.31 36.12
N PHE A 361 -20.63 -1.04 37.21
CA PHE A 361 -21.41 -0.87 38.45
C PHE A 361 -20.48 -0.95 39.68
N PRO A 362 -19.71 0.10 39.98
CA PRO A 362 -18.85 0.13 41.16
C PRO A 362 -19.68 0.05 42.46
N ASP A 363 -19.17 -0.72 43.43
CA ASP A 363 -19.69 -0.87 44.80
C ASP A 363 -21.15 -1.39 44.92
N ALA A 364 -21.64 -2.14 43.93
CA ALA A 364 -23.01 -2.65 43.94
C ALA A 364 -23.23 -3.86 44.87
N ASP A 365 -23.55 -3.60 46.14
CA ASP A 365 -23.78 -4.63 47.18
C ASP A 365 -25.25 -5.09 47.31
N ASN A 366 -26.18 -4.32 46.72
CA ASN A 366 -27.63 -4.55 46.82
C ASN A 366 -28.39 -4.14 45.54
N LEU A 367 -28.00 -4.67 44.38
CA LEU A 367 -28.59 -4.48 43.07
C LEU A 367 -29.39 -5.71 42.62
N LYS A 368 -30.58 -5.48 42.05
CA LYS A 368 -31.33 -6.42 41.22
C LYS A 368 -31.21 -6.00 39.76
N LEU A 369 -30.59 -6.84 38.92
CA LEU A 369 -30.46 -6.65 37.48
C LEU A 369 -31.20 -7.77 36.75
N LYS A 370 -32.23 -7.44 35.98
CA LYS A 370 -33.08 -8.47 35.36
C LYS A 370 -33.60 -8.02 34.00
N ASN A 371 -33.74 -8.93 33.03
CA ASN A 371 -34.32 -8.62 31.72
C ASN A 371 -33.68 -7.35 31.15
N SER A 372 -32.36 -7.26 31.13
CA SER A 372 -31.64 -6.04 30.80
C SER A 372 -30.49 -6.31 29.84
N VAL A 373 -30.18 -5.30 29.02
CA VAL A 373 -29.12 -5.33 28.01
C VAL A 373 -27.97 -4.46 28.45
N ILE A 374 -26.77 -5.03 28.47
CA ILE A 374 -25.51 -4.34 28.75
C ILE A 374 -24.64 -4.47 27.50
N THR A 375 -24.38 -3.34 26.84
CA THR A 375 -23.71 -3.33 25.53
C THR A 375 -22.89 -2.08 25.29
N GLY A 376 -21.86 -2.16 24.43
CA GLY A 376 -21.01 -1.02 24.09
C GLY A 376 -20.21 -0.47 25.28
N CYS A 377 -20.09 -1.21 26.38
CA CYS A 377 -19.33 -0.78 27.54
C CYS A 377 -17.83 -1.11 27.37
N TYR A 378 -16.97 -0.19 27.81
CA TYR A 378 -15.52 -0.33 27.86
C TYR A 378 -15.06 -0.35 29.32
N SER A 379 -14.56 -1.50 29.80
CA SER A 379 -14.25 -1.67 31.23
C SER A 379 -13.00 -2.50 31.53
N PHE A 380 -12.46 -2.37 32.75
CA PHE A 380 -11.52 -3.37 33.24
C PHE A 380 -12.32 -4.61 33.66
N TRP A 381 -13.37 -4.42 34.46
CA TRP A 381 -14.27 -5.48 34.87
C TRP A 381 -15.70 -5.09 34.54
N LEU A 382 -16.42 -5.96 33.84
CA LEU A 382 -17.84 -5.73 33.62
C LEU A 382 -18.61 -5.94 34.93
N LEU A 383 -18.54 -7.13 35.54
CA LEU A 383 -19.41 -7.48 36.68
C LEU A 383 -18.68 -7.79 37.99
N ARG A 384 -17.50 -7.21 38.23
CA ARG A 384 -16.73 -7.53 39.46
C ARG A 384 -17.43 -7.09 40.75
N ASP A 385 -17.51 -5.78 40.99
CA ASP A 385 -17.94 -5.26 42.30
C ASP A 385 -19.44 -5.48 42.55
N THR A 386 -20.23 -5.64 41.48
CA THR A 386 -21.64 -6.04 41.54
C THR A 386 -21.89 -7.37 42.24
N PHE A 387 -20.90 -8.25 42.42
CA PHE A 387 -21.18 -9.60 42.94
C PHE A 387 -20.08 -10.15 43.88
N ILE A 388 -19.14 -9.31 44.35
CA ILE A 388 -17.94 -9.74 45.08
C ILE A 388 -17.89 -9.28 46.54
N THR A 389 -18.84 -8.50 47.00
CA THR A 389 -18.74 -7.79 48.28
C THR A 389 -19.26 -8.54 49.50
N LYS A 390 -18.99 -7.95 50.68
CA LYS A 390 -19.00 -8.56 52.02
C LYS A 390 -20.38 -9.05 52.49
N TYR A 391 -21.48 -8.61 51.86
CA TYR A 391 -22.87 -8.84 52.31
C TYR A 391 -23.82 -9.41 51.22
N ASN A 392 -23.25 -9.91 50.12
CA ASN A 392 -23.86 -10.36 48.86
C ASN A 392 -25.37 -10.72 48.86
N ASN A 393 -26.22 -9.73 48.55
CA ASN A 393 -27.67 -9.87 48.35
C ASN A 393 -28.10 -9.65 46.88
N ASN A 394 -27.14 -9.52 45.96
CA ASN A 394 -27.37 -9.18 44.55
C ASN A 394 -28.05 -10.30 43.78
N ILE A 395 -28.90 -9.93 42.82
CA ILE A 395 -29.66 -10.87 42.00
C ILE A 395 -29.50 -10.47 40.53
N SER A 396 -29.03 -11.39 39.69
CA SER A 396 -28.87 -11.17 38.24
C SER A 396 -29.38 -12.37 37.43
N TYR A 397 -30.41 -12.18 36.62
CA TYR A 397 -30.93 -13.24 35.75
C TYR A 397 -31.67 -12.72 34.52
N HIS A 398 -31.68 -13.51 33.43
CA HIS A 398 -32.24 -13.13 32.12
C HIS A 398 -31.63 -11.84 31.58
N ASN A 399 -30.31 -11.72 31.55
CA ASN A 399 -29.64 -10.53 31.01
C ASN A 399 -28.86 -10.85 29.74
N ASN A 400 -28.70 -9.85 28.88
CA ASN A 400 -27.91 -9.90 27.66
C ASN A 400 -26.67 -9.02 27.83
N PHE A 401 -25.49 -9.64 27.82
CA PHE A 401 -24.19 -8.96 27.85
C PHE A 401 -23.50 -9.20 26.50
N TYR A 402 -23.53 -8.23 25.60
CA TYR A 402 -22.90 -8.39 24.29
C TYR A 402 -22.24 -7.12 23.76
N GLU A 403 -21.23 -7.30 22.89
CA GLU A 403 -20.47 -6.21 22.26
C GLU A 403 -19.81 -5.27 23.28
N ASN A 404 -19.37 -5.82 24.42
CA ASN A 404 -18.60 -5.08 25.41
C ASN A 404 -17.11 -5.33 25.23
N LYS A 405 -16.28 -4.32 25.51
CA LYS A 405 -14.82 -4.41 25.54
C LYS A 405 -14.36 -4.45 26.99
N THR A 406 -13.88 -5.61 27.45
CA THR A 406 -13.51 -5.80 28.86
C THR A 406 -12.24 -6.62 29.04
N ILE A 407 -11.53 -6.42 30.15
CA ILE A 407 -10.46 -7.36 30.55
C ILE A 407 -11.06 -8.61 31.15
N TYR A 408 -12.18 -8.50 31.89
CA TYR A 408 -12.87 -9.65 32.47
C TYR A 408 -14.39 -9.39 32.55
N LEU A 409 -15.18 -10.35 32.07
CA LEU A 409 -16.65 -10.27 32.13
C LEU A 409 -17.16 -10.34 33.56
N ALA A 410 -16.69 -11.32 34.32
CA ALA A 410 -17.06 -11.51 35.71
C ALA A 410 -15.97 -12.28 36.43
N MET A 411 -16.11 -12.39 37.75
CA MET A 411 -15.24 -13.21 38.56
C MET A 411 -16.05 -13.91 39.65
N ASP A 412 -15.71 -15.16 39.95
CA ASP A 412 -16.27 -15.85 41.10
C ASP A 412 -15.76 -15.23 42.44
N GLY A 413 -16.59 -15.26 43.49
CA GLY A 413 -16.39 -14.40 44.67
C GLY A 413 -15.16 -14.75 45.53
N TYR A 414 -14.51 -13.76 46.15
CA TYR A 414 -13.30 -13.89 47.01
C TYR A 414 -13.45 -14.67 48.33
N SER A 415 -14.63 -15.20 48.66
CA SER A 415 -14.83 -15.90 49.95
C SER A 415 -15.79 -17.08 49.83
N SER A 416 -15.61 -18.07 50.71
CA SER A 416 -16.48 -19.25 50.83
C SER A 416 -17.95 -18.95 51.16
N LYS A 417 -18.30 -17.68 51.42
CA LYS A 417 -19.66 -17.19 51.73
C LYS A 417 -20.30 -16.35 50.61
N ALA A 418 -19.54 -15.93 49.60
CA ALA A 418 -20.11 -15.18 48.47
C ALA A 418 -20.85 -16.15 47.54
N THR A 419 -22.16 -15.96 47.38
CA THR A 419 -22.98 -16.74 46.45
C THR A 419 -23.34 -15.83 45.29
N ILE A 420 -22.60 -15.92 44.18
CA ILE A 420 -22.98 -15.22 42.96
C ILE A 420 -24.17 -15.98 42.38
N SER A 421 -25.26 -15.25 42.12
CA SER A 421 -26.51 -15.80 41.61
C SER A 421 -26.73 -15.25 40.20
N GLN A 422 -25.99 -15.80 39.22
CA GLN A 422 -26.13 -15.47 37.80
C GLN A 422 -26.76 -16.64 37.05
N PHE A 423 -27.99 -16.44 36.59
CA PHE A 423 -28.80 -17.48 35.97
C PHE A 423 -29.31 -17.04 34.60
N TYR A 424 -29.42 -17.98 33.66
CA TYR A 424 -30.18 -17.79 32.43
C TYR A 424 -29.81 -16.52 31.64
N SER A 425 -28.52 -16.17 31.60
CA SER A 425 -28.02 -14.97 30.93
C SER A 425 -27.15 -15.31 29.73
N ASN A 426 -27.06 -14.39 28.78
CA ASN A 426 -26.24 -14.49 27.58
C ASN A 426 -25.00 -13.60 27.72
N TYR A 427 -23.82 -14.13 27.41
CA TYR A 427 -22.54 -13.40 27.35
C TYR A 427 -21.89 -13.67 25.99
N ILE A 428 -22.14 -12.79 25.02
CA ILE A 428 -21.90 -13.07 23.60
C ILE A 428 -21.10 -11.94 22.96
N ASN A 429 -20.19 -12.22 22.03
CA ASN A 429 -19.47 -11.20 21.25
C ASN A 429 -18.74 -10.17 22.14
N ASN A 430 -18.25 -10.56 23.32
CA ASN A 430 -17.49 -9.64 24.16
C ASN A 430 -15.99 -9.76 23.85
N GLU A 431 -15.38 -8.61 23.64
CA GLU A 431 -14.00 -8.48 23.20
C GLU A 431 -13.06 -8.12 24.35
N SER A 432 -11.78 -8.37 24.13
CA SER A 432 -10.75 -7.90 25.05
C SER A 432 -10.51 -6.41 24.90
N ARG A 433 -10.44 -5.73 26.04
CA ARG A 433 -9.97 -4.34 26.11
C ARG A 433 -8.55 -4.18 25.51
N ASN A 434 -7.68 -5.15 25.77
CA ASN A 434 -6.29 -5.18 25.33
C ASN A 434 -5.99 -6.56 24.71
N SER A 435 -5.20 -6.63 23.63
CA SER A 435 -4.95 -7.85 22.82
C SER A 435 -4.43 -9.09 23.59
N SER A 436 -4.04 -8.95 24.86
CA SER A 436 -3.43 -10.00 25.69
C SER A 436 -4.23 -10.39 26.94
N SER A 437 -5.44 -9.85 27.16
CA SER A 437 -6.21 -10.10 28.39
C SER A 437 -7.34 -11.13 28.22
N PRO A 438 -7.56 -12.03 29.19
CA PRO A 438 -8.61 -13.04 29.11
C PRO A 438 -9.99 -12.42 29.41
N SER A 439 -10.72 -12.03 28.37
CA SER A 439 -12.04 -11.36 28.40
C SER A 439 -13.21 -12.23 28.88
N GLY A 440 -12.94 -13.26 29.68
CA GLY A 440 -13.91 -14.25 30.11
C GLY A 440 -14.38 -14.09 31.55
N ILE A 441 -15.18 -15.07 31.98
CA ILE A 441 -15.51 -15.26 33.40
C ILE A 441 -14.32 -15.95 34.07
N ARG A 442 -13.78 -15.28 35.09
CA ARG A 442 -12.64 -15.75 35.87
C ARG A 442 -13.10 -16.56 37.08
N PHE A 443 -12.55 -17.76 37.24
CA PHE A 443 -12.79 -18.64 38.38
C PHE A 443 -11.54 -18.74 39.26
N ASN A 444 -11.64 -18.34 40.52
CA ASN A 444 -10.62 -18.46 41.57
C ASN A 444 -11.01 -19.51 42.63
N TYR A 445 -12.26 -19.99 42.63
CA TYR A 445 -12.78 -20.97 43.59
C TYR A 445 -13.57 -22.09 42.88
N ASN A 446 -13.61 -23.28 43.48
CA ASN A 446 -14.26 -24.47 42.90
C ASN A 446 -15.80 -24.45 43.10
N LYS A 447 -16.52 -23.33 42.95
CA LYS A 447 -17.96 -23.29 43.20
C LYS A 447 -18.74 -22.74 42.00
N ALA A 448 -19.67 -23.55 41.47
CA ALA A 448 -20.56 -23.18 40.39
C ALA A 448 -21.52 -22.06 40.82
N SER A 449 -21.18 -20.83 40.44
CA SER A 449 -21.99 -19.63 40.72
C SER A 449 -22.68 -19.06 39.46
N PHE A 450 -22.57 -19.82 38.37
CA PHE A 450 -23.20 -19.58 37.08
C PHE A 450 -23.96 -20.83 36.71
N GLU A 451 -25.24 -20.70 36.39
CA GLU A 451 -26.08 -21.83 36.05
C GLU A 451 -26.98 -21.52 34.86
N LYS A 452 -26.91 -22.41 33.86
CA LYS A 452 -27.68 -22.36 32.61
C LYS A 452 -27.46 -21.07 31.83
N ILE A 453 -26.20 -20.67 31.67
CA ILE A 453 -25.80 -19.51 30.87
C ILE A 453 -25.43 -19.91 29.44
N ASN A 454 -25.63 -19.00 28.49
CA ASN A 454 -25.08 -19.12 27.14
C ASN A 454 -23.89 -18.16 27.02
N ILE A 455 -22.70 -18.68 26.75
CA ILE A 455 -21.47 -17.88 26.70
C ILE A 455 -20.57 -18.34 25.56
N PHE A 456 -20.48 -17.55 24.51
CA PHE A 456 -19.72 -17.92 23.32
C PHE A 456 -19.33 -16.70 22.50
N ASN A 457 -18.44 -16.92 21.52
CA ASN A 457 -17.87 -15.87 20.67
C ASN A 457 -17.27 -14.70 21.47
N ASN A 458 -16.78 -14.99 22.68
CA ASN A 458 -15.93 -14.07 23.44
C ASN A 458 -14.48 -14.47 23.21
N VAL A 459 -13.54 -13.52 23.29
CA VAL A 459 -12.09 -13.80 23.15
C VAL A 459 -11.63 -14.92 24.08
N VAL A 460 -12.12 -14.89 25.32
CA VAL A 460 -12.07 -15.99 26.28
C VAL A 460 -13.44 -16.06 26.95
N SER A 461 -14.00 -17.25 27.11
CA SER A 461 -15.27 -17.46 27.82
C SER A 461 -15.03 -17.80 29.29
N PHE A 462 -14.09 -18.70 29.59
CA PHE A 462 -13.76 -19.11 30.97
C PHE A 462 -12.26 -19.10 31.23
N SER A 463 -11.85 -18.76 32.45
CA SER A 463 -10.45 -18.84 32.90
C SER A 463 -10.33 -19.37 34.33
N PHE A 464 -9.50 -20.39 34.56
CA PHE A 464 -9.43 -21.13 35.83
C PHE A 464 -8.14 -20.88 36.63
N TYR A 465 -8.21 -19.96 37.60
CA TYR A 465 -7.14 -19.58 38.54
C TYR A 465 -7.17 -20.35 39.87
N ASN A 466 -8.20 -21.16 40.09
CA ASN A 466 -8.37 -22.04 41.26
C ASN A 466 -7.36 -23.20 41.23
N ASN A 467 -7.04 -23.81 42.37
CA ASN A 467 -6.26 -25.05 42.38
C ASN A 467 -7.18 -26.27 42.21
N GLY A 468 -6.80 -27.20 41.33
CA GLY A 468 -7.52 -28.46 41.08
C GLY A 468 -8.68 -28.32 40.09
N SER A 469 -9.55 -29.33 40.04
CA SER A 469 -10.69 -29.35 39.13
C SER A 469 -11.86 -28.51 39.65
N SER A 470 -12.48 -27.77 38.74
CA SER A 470 -13.73 -27.06 39.01
C SER A 470 -14.92 -28.01 39.12
N GLU A 471 -16.01 -27.54 39.74
CA GLU A 471 -17.31 -28.23 39.71
C GLU A 471 -17.91 -28.17 38.29
N PRO A 472 -18.72 -29.15 37.86
CA PRO A 472 -19.37 -29.10 36.56
C PRO A 472 -20.23 -27.84 36.38
N PHE A 473 -20.00 -27.11 35.29
CA PHE A 473 -20.79 -25.90 34.97
C PHE A 473 -21.87 -26.20 33.95
N LYS A 474 -23.07 -25.69 34.22
CA LYS A 474 -24.17 -25.68 33.26
C LYS A 474 -24.04 -24.46 32.35
N ALA A 475 -23.30 -24.59 31.27
CA ALA A 475 -23.12 -23.53 30.27
C ALA A 475 -23.21 -24.09 28.85
N TYR A 476 -23.62 -23.26 27.89
CA TYR A 476 -23.49 -23.54 26.46
C TYR A 476 -22.38 -22.66 25.88
N LEU A 477 -21.37 -23.30 25.28
CA LEU A 477 -20.15 -22.64 24.80
C LEU A 477 -20.15 -22.37 23.29
N GLY A 478 -21.32 -22.38 22.65
CA GLY A 478 -21.46 -22.03 21.22
C GLY A 478 -21.26 -23.19 20.24
N SER A 479 -20.97 -24.40 20.72
CA SER A 479 -20.87 -25.62 19.91
C SER A 479 -21.19 -26.86 20.75
N GLY A 480 -21.71 -27.92 20.11
CA GLY A 480 -21.89 -29.23 20.73
C GLY A 480 -20.61 -30.07 20.84
N TYR A 481 -19.49 -29.60 20.27
CA TYR A 481 -18.22 -30.31 20.18
C TYR A 481 -17.12 -29.64 21.01
N GLU A 482 -16.50 -30.41 21.90
CA GLU A 482 -15.41 -29.90 22.76
C GLU A 482 -14.25 -29.32 21.96
N SER A 483 -13.88 -29.94 20.84
CA SER A 483 -12.80 -29.45 19.98
C SER A 483 -13.02 -28.02 19.47
N LYS A 484 -14.26 -27.54 19.38
CA LYS A 484 -14.58 -26.20 18.85
C LYS A 484 -14.65 -25.12 19.92
N TYR A 485 -15.10 -25.44 21.14
CA TYR A 485 -15.17 -24.46 22.23
C TYR A 485 -13.93 -24.47 23.14
N ARG A 486 -13.05 -25.47 23.03
CA ARG A 486 -11.90 -25.59 23.94
C ARG A 486 -10.94 -24.41 23.85
N ASN A 487 -10.84 -23.77 22.69
CA ASN A 487 -10.01 -22.59 22.45
C ASN A 487 -10.41 -21.37 23.29
N VAL A 488 -11.70 -21.24 23.65
CA VAL A 488 -12.22 -20.14 24.47
C VAL A 488 -12.23 -20.45 25.97
N VAL A 489 -11.70 -21.60 26.39
CA VAL A 489 -11.53 -21.96 27.80
C VAL A 489 -10.04 -21.96 28.13
N LYS A 490 -9.64 -21.21 29.16
CA LYS A 490 -8.25 -21.13 29.64
C LYS A 490 -8.12 -21.86 30.97
N ASP A 491 -7.28 -22.89 31.01
CA ASP A 491 -7.08 -23.72 32.20
C ASP A 491 -5.69 -24.39 32.16
N ALA A 492 -5.39 -25.26 33.13
CA ALA A 492 -4.11 -25.94 33.29
C ALA A 492 -3.67 -26.81 32.11
N LEU A 493 -4.55 -27.12 31.14
CA LEU A 493 -4.17 -27.92 29.96
C LEU A 493 -3.66 -27.06 28.80
N ASN A 494 -4.03 -25.78 28.74
CA ASN A 494 -3.71 -24.90 27.60
C ASN A 494 -3.14 -23.52 27.99
N ASP A 495 -2.90 -23.30 29.28
CA ASP A 495 -2.24 -22.10 29.81
C ASP A 495 -1.38 -22.47 31.03
N SER A 496 -0.05 -22.28 30.93
CA SER A 496 0.89 -22.64 31.99
C SER A 496 0.78 -21.77 33.23
N ASP A 497 0.16 -20.59 33.12
CA ASP A 497 0.00 -19.66 34.23
C ASP A 497 -1.25 -19.97 35.08
N LEU A 498 -2.08 -20.91 34.63
CA LEU A 498 -3.36 -21.27 35.27
C LEU A 498 -3.29 -22.64 35.96
N PRO A 499 -3.51 -22.71 37.30
CA PRO A 499 -3.41 -23.97 38.04
C PRO A 499 -4.71 -24.80 38.07
N GLY A 500 -5.82 -24.27 37.55
CA GLY A 500 -7.14 -24.88 37.65
C GLY A 500 -7.51 -25.70 36.42
N LEU A 501 -8.27 -26.78 36.60
CA LEU A 501 -8.76 -27.62 35.51
C LEU A 501 -10.26 -27.38 35.28
N PHE A 502 -10.64 -27.13 34.04
CA PHE A 502 -12.03 -27.02 33.64
C PHE A 502 -12.71 -28.40 33.63
N ASN A 503 -13.85 -28.52 34.33
CA ASN A 503 -14.72 -29.69 34.25
C ASN A 503 -15.85 -29.47 33.22
N SER A 504 -15.80 -30.22 32.12
CA SER A 504 -16.77 -30.14 31.01
C SER A 504 -17.99 -31.06 31.14
N ASP A 505 -18.14 -31.85 32.23
CA ASP A 505 -19.16 -32.90 32.39
C ASP A 505 -20.62 -32.41 32.26
N SER A 506 -20.87 -31.11 32.48
CA SER A 506 -22.21 -30.50 32.43
C SER A 506 -22.38 -29.43 31.34
N ILE A 507 -21.43 -29.34 30.40
CA ILE A 507 -21.56 -28.43 29.26
C ILE A 507 -22.66 -28.92 28.33
N SER A 508 -23.57 -28.00 28.00
CA SER A 508 -24.71 -28.31 27.15
C SER A 508 -24.32 -28.31 25.68
N LYS A 509 -24.95 -29.18 24.89
CA LYS A 509 -24.83 -29.21 23.42
C LYS A 509 -25.80 -28.25 22.74
N THR A 510 -26.80 -27.78 23.47
CA THR A 510 -27.80 -26.83 22.99
C THR A 510 -27.84 -25.62 23.93
N PRO A 511 -28.10 -24.41 23.42
CA PRO A 511 -28.28 -23.25 24.27
C PRO A 511 -29.50 -23.42 25.19
N TYR A 512 -29.44 -22.78 26.36
CA TYR A 512 -30.52 -22.76 27.33
C TYR A 512 -31.64 -21.83 26.86
N GLU A 513 -32.87 -22.35 26.87
CA GLU A 513 -34.06 -21.65 26.38
C GLU A 513 -34.60 -20.61 27.37
N GLU A 514 -34.22 -20.71 28.65
CA GLU A 514 -34.63 -19.77 29.68
C GLU A 514 -33.99 -18.39 29.51
N ALA A 515 -32.84 -18.29 28.83
CA ALA A 515 -32.20 -17.01 28.51
C ALA A 515 -32.93 -16.28 27.36
N HIS A 516 -32.63 -15.00 27.15
CA HIS A 516 -33.14 -14.27 25.97
C HIS A 516 -32.68 -14.92 24.66
N SER A 517 -33.40 -14.63 23.57
CA SER A 517 -33.16 -15.37 22.34
C SER A 517 -31.79 -15.07 21.71
N ILE A 518 -31.21 -16.13 21.17
CA ILE A 518 -29.96 -16.14 20.43
C ILE A 518 -30.09 -17.12 19.26
N VAL A 519 -29.29 -16.92 18.22
CA VAL A 519 -29.13 -17.94 17.17
C VAL A 519 -28.42 -19.14 17.79
N TRP A 520 -29.02 -20.32 17.66
CA TRP A 520 -28.39 -21.57 18.06
C TRP A 520 -27.47 -22.07 16.96
N LYS A 521 -28.04 -22.34 15.78
CA LYS A 521 -27.35 -22.90 14.60
C LYS A 521 -28.04 -22.52 13.31
N VAL A 522 -27.31 -22.59 12.20
CA VAL A 522 -27.85 -22.46 10.84
C VAL A 522 -27.57 -23.75 10.09
N LEU A 523 -28.60 -24.38 9.54
CA LEU A 523 -28.42 -25.50 8.62
C LEU A 523 -28.47 -25.01 7.18
N VAL A 524 -27.47 -25.35 6.37
CA VAL A 524 -27.48 -25.16 4.92
C VAL A 524 -27.62 -26.54 4.29
N ASN A 525 -28.69 -26.75 3.52
CA ASN A 525 -29.03 -28.05 2.93
C ASN A 525 -29.05 -29.21 3.95
N GLY A 526 -29.47 -28.93 5.18
CA GLY A 526 -29.60 -29.91 6.26
C GLY A 526 -28.31 -30.19 7.05
N LYS A 527 -27.22 -29.47 6.77
CA LYS A 527 -25.94 -29.57 7.49
C LYS A 527 -25.64 -28.33 8.30
N ASP A 528 -25.14 -28.50 9.53
CA ASP A 528 -24.80 -27.37 10.42
C ASP A 528 -23.58 -26.58 9.91
N ALA A 529 -23.80 -25.30 9.60
CA ALA A 529 -22.82 -24.37 9.03
C ALA A 529 -21.64 -24.02 9.95
N GLN A 530 -21.67 -24.45 11.21
CA GLN A 530 -20.54 -24.36 12.13
C GLN A 530 -20.04 -25.76 12.48
N ASP A 531 -20.92 -26.61 12.98
CA ASP A 531 -20.57 -27.86 13.63
C ASP A 531 -20.25 -28.99 12.62
N GLU A 532 -20.90 -29.00 11.45
CA GLU A 532 -20.70 -29.96 10.37
C GLU A 532 -20.07 -29.34 9.11
N TYR A 533 -19.45 -28.16 9.22
CA TYR A 533 -18.86 -27.43 8.08
C TYR A 533 -17.95 -28.28 7.19
N ASP A 534 -17.06 -29.10 7.78
CA ASP A 534 -16.13 -29.96 7.02
C ASP A 534 -16.84 -31.12 6.27
N LEU A 535 -18.13 -31.36 6.56
CA LEU A 535 -18.98 -32.36 5.91
C LEU A 535 -19.98 -31.73 4.92
N MET A 536 -19.94 -30.40 4.73
CA MET A 536 -20.79 -29.70 3.80
C MET A 536 -20.21 -29.75 2.39
N ASP A 537 -21.06 -30.08 1.43
CA ASP A 537 -20.73 -29.90 0.02
C ASP A 537 -20.65 -28.39 -0.32
N PRO A 538 -19.76 -27.98 -1.24
CA PRO A 538 -19.75 -26.61 -1.74
C PRO A 538 -21.12 -26.18 -2.28
N VAL A 539 -21.52 -24.96 -1.94
CA VAL A 539 -22.74 -24.30 -2.42
C VAL A 539 -22.45 -23.75 -3.82
N GLY A 540 -22.94 -24.45 -4.84
CA GLY A 540 -22.85 -24.04 -6.24
C GLY A 540 -23.97 -23.08 -6.66
N VAL A 541 -24.11 -22.88 -7.97
CA VAL A 541 -25.27 -22.18 -8.55
C VAL A 541 -26.51 -23.06 -8.40
N GLY A 542 -27.63 -22.47 -7.96
CA GLY A 542 -28.90 -23.16 -7.81
C GLY A 542 -29.64 -22.84 -6.51
N THR A 543 -30.65 -23.64 -6.20
CA THR A 543 -31.52 -23.42 -5.03
C THR A 543 -31.02 -24.15 -3.79
N HIS A 544 -30.84 -23.40 -2.68
CA HIS A 544 -30.35 -23.91 -1.40
C HIS A 544 -31.31 -23.56 -0.26
N LYS A 545 -31.39 -24.43 0.75
CA LYS A 545 -32.26 -24.25 1.92
C LYS A 545 -31.46 -23.82 3.14
N PHE A 546 -31.92 -22.78 3.83
CA PHE A 546 -31.38 -22.27 5.08
C PHE A 546 -32.41 -22.46 6.20
N ASP A 547 -32.06 -23.22 7.24
CA ASP A 547 -32.88 -23.38 8.46
C ASP A 547 -32.16 -22.73 9.65
N ILE A 548 -32.70 -21.63 10.15
CA ILE A 548 -32.13 -20.85 11.25
C ILE A 548 -32.82 -21.28 12.55
N TYR A 549 -32.05 -21.83 13.49
CA TYR A 549 -32.54 -22.30 14.78
C TYR A 549 -32.27 -21.26 15.87
N PHE A 550 -33.25 -21.07 16.75
CA PHE A 550 -33.14 -20.26 17.96
C PHE A 550 -33.23 -21.13 19.21
N ASN A 551 -32.68 -20.67 20.33
CA ASN A 551 -32.76 -21.39 21.60
C ASN A 551 -34.20 -21.47 22.17
N ARG A 552 -35.05 -20.50 21.85
CA ARG A 552 -36.42 -20.38 22.35
C ARG A 552 -37.40 -19.91 21.28
N GLU A 553 -38.69 -19.89 21.63
CA GLU A 553 -39.75 -19.40 20.75
C GLU A 553 -39.59 -17.89 20.47
N MET A 554 -39.73 -17.52 19.20
CA MET A 554 -39.55 -16.17 18.66
C MET A 554 -40.87 -15.45 18.38
N ASP A 555 -40.82 -14.12 18.31
CA ASP A 555 -41.92 -13.33 17.75
C ASP A 555 -41.98 -13.51 16.22
N LYS A 556 -42.94 -14.31 15.76
CA LYS A 556 -43.11 -14.65 14.35
C LYS A 556 -43.43 -13.43 13.46
N THR A 557 -43.85 -12.30 14.04
CA THR A 557 -44.10 -11.04 13.31
C THR A 557 -42.82 -10.28 12.97
N LYS A 558 -41.67 -10.70 13.53
CA LYS A 558 -40.35 -10.15 13.28
C LYS A 558 -39.38 -11.27 12.83
N PRO A 559 -39.45 -11.69 11.54
CA PRO A 559 -38.54 -12.67 11.00
C PRO A 559 -37.08 -12.16 11.00
N PRO A 560 -36.08 -13.04 11.10
CA PRO A 560 -34.69 -12.65 10.98
C PRO A 560 -34.37 -12.16 9.56
N GLN A 561 -33.47 -11.19 9.47
CA GLN A 561 -32.75 -10.91 8.23
C GLN A 561 -31.52 -11.82 8.16
N VAL A 562 -31.35 -12.49 7.01
CA VAL A 562 -30.26 -13.43 6.76
C VAL A 562 -29.45 -12.94 5.57
N SER A 563 -28.14 -12.90 5.71
CA SER A 563 -27.22 -12.53 4.63
C SER A 563 -25.96 -13.37 4.66
N TYR A 564 -25.18 -13.33 3.59
CA TYR A 564 -23.87 -13.95 3.54
C TYR A 564 -22.88 -13.18 2.69
N GLY A 565 -21.59 -13.39 2.95
CA GLY A 565 -20.51 -12.80 2.16
C GLY A 565 -19.12 -13.17 2.65
N VAL A 566 -18.09 -12.83 1.87
CA VAL A 566 -16.67 -13.10 2.18
C VAL A 566 -15.98 -11.99 2.98
N ARG A 567 -16.61 -10.82 3.13
CA ARG A 567 -16.04 -9.63 3.80
C ARG A 567 -17.05 -8.99 4.74
N GLU A 568 -16.60 -8.53 5.91
CA GLU A 568 -17.45 -7.78 6.84
C GLU A 568 -18.07 -6.54 6.16
N PRO A 569 -19.37 -6.28 6.37
CA PRO A 569 -20.23 -6.86 7.42
C PRO A 569 -21.02 -8.12 6.97
N TYR A 570 -20.56 -8.85 5.95
CA TYR A 570 -21.18 -10.09 5.44
C TYR A 570 -22.63 -9.92 4.93
N ASN A 571 -22.90 -8.76 4.33
CA ASN A 571 -24.19 -8.37 3.77
C ASN A 571 -24.20 -8.26 2.23
N GLN A 572 -23.19 -8.84 1.57
CA GLN A 572 -23.03 -8.79 0.10
C GLN A 572 -24.21 -9.45 -0.62
N LYS A 573 -24.73 -10.54 -0.06
CA LYS A 573 -25.93 -11.21 -0.54
C LYS A 573 -26.94 -11.28 0.60
N ILE A 574 -28.02 -10.53 0.47
CA ILE A 574 -29.14 -10.53 1.43
C ILE A 574 -30.20 -11.49 0.88
N ILE A 575 -30.63 -12.45 1.69
CA ILE A 575 -31.72 -13.36 1.37
C ILE A 575 -33.02 -12.56 1.55
N SER A 576 -33.66 -12.22 0.44
CA SER A 576 -34.87 -11.37 0.40
C SER A 576 -36.16 -12.18 0.31
N GLU A 577 -36.02 -13.48 0.07
CA GLU A 577 -37.10 -14.44 -0.03
C GLU A 577 -37.84 -14.60 1.30
N GLU A 578 -39.16 -14.74 1.22
CA GLU A 578 -40.00 -14.95 2.40
C GLU A 578 -39.83 -16.37 2.92
N GLY A 579 -39.44 -16.50 4.19
CA GLY A 579 -39.32 -17.77 4.88
C GLY A 579 -40.56 -18.13 5.70
N THR A 580 -40.51 -19.29 6.35
CA THR A 580 -41.61 -19.82 7.18
C THR A 580 -41.12 -20.22 8.56
N TRP A 581 -41.95 -19.95 9.57
CA TRP A 581 -41.68 -20.37 10.94
C TRP A 581 -42.18 -21.79 11.20
N SER A 582 -41.43 -22.55 11.98
CA SER A 582 -41.91 -23.80 12.57
C SER A 582 -43.09 -23.57 13.52
N ALA A 583 -43.85 -24.64 13.79
CA ALA A 583 -45.01 -24.59 14.66
C ALA A 583 -44.66 -24.06 16.08
N ASP A 584 -43.55 -24.52 16.63
CA ASP A 584 -43.00 -24.11 17.93
C ASP A 584 -42.28 -22.75 17.89
N GLY A 585 -42.15 -22.11 16.73
CA GLY A 585 -41.53 -20.80 16.56
C GLY A 585 -40.03 -20.75 16.84
N LYS A 586 -39.34 -21.90 16.86
CA LYS A 586 -37.90 -21.99 17.11
C LYS A 586 -37.05 -22.08 15.85
N ILE A 587 -37.65 -22.27 14.67
CA ILE A 587 -36.95 -22.43 13.39
C ILE A 587 -37.56 -21.50 12.35
N TYR A 588 -36.72 -20.73 11.66
CA TYR A 588 -37.09 -19.97 10.47
C TYR A 588 -36.43 -20.61 9.24
N ALA A 589 -37.23 -21.08 8.29
CA ALA A 589 -36.77 -21.79 7.10
C ALA A 589 -36.99 -20.93 5.85
N VAL A 590 -35.93 -20.68 5.08
CA VAL A 590 -35.98 -19.92 3.82
C VAL A 590 -35.23 -20.68 2.73
N THR A 591 -35.72 -20.58 1.50
CA THR A 591 -35.08 -21.14 0.32
C THR A 591 -34.56 -19.99 -0.54
N HIS A 592 -33.28 -20.05 -0.90
CA HIS A 592 -32.57 -18.99 -1.59
C HIS A 592 -31.86 -19.52 -2.83
N GLU A 593 -31.92 -18.76 -3.92
CA GLU A 593 -31.24 -19.09 -5.17
C GLU A 593 -29.87 -18.41 -5.25
N VAL A 594 -28.80 -19.20 -5.21
CA VAL A 594 -27.43 -18.73 -5.41
C VAL A 594 -27.14 -18.64 -6.91
N LYS A 595 -26.86 -17.42 -7.40
CA LYS A 595 -26.59 -17.13 -8.81
C LYS A 595 -25.10 -16.95 -9.10
N ILE A 596 -24.73 -16.96 -10.39
CA ILE A 596 -23.39 -16.55 -10.84
C ILE A 596 -23.11 -15.12 -10.36
N GLY A 597 -21.93 -14.90 -9.75
CA GLY A 597 -21.57 -13.63 -9.12
C GLY A 597 -21.87 -13.56 -7.61
N ALA A 598 -22.13 -14.71 -6.95
CA ALA A 598 -21.82 -14.85 -5.54
C ALA A 598 -20.30 -15.00 -5.38
N ALA A 599 -19.70 -14.30 -4.41
CA ALA A 599 -18.25 -14.35 -4.24
C ALA A 599 -17.82 -15.78 -3.88
N ASP A 600 -16.93 -16.37 -4.69
CA ASP A 600 -16.43 -17.70 -4.45
C ASP A 600 -15.56 -17.73 -3.18
N GLY A 601 -15.52 -18.88 -2.51
CA GLY A 601 -14.78 -19.08 -1.27
C GLY A 601 -15.66 -19.16 -0.01
N ILE A 602 -15.02 -19.04 1.15
CA ILE A 602 -15.69 -19.19 2.45
C ILE A 602 -16.52 -17.95 2.73
N ASN A 603 -17.84 -18.08 2.60
CA ASN A 603 -18.81 -17.05 2.94
C ASN A 603 -19.27 -17.23 4.38
N ARG A 604 -19.31 -16.14 5.15
CA ARG A 604 -19.90 -16.11 6.48
C ARG A 604 -21.38 -15.79 6.39
N ILE A 605 -22.20 -16.52 7.15
CA ILE A 605 -23.63 -16.30 7.28
C ILE A 605 -23.87 -15.36 8.47
N ARG A 606 -24.67 -14.31 8.22
CA ARG A 606 -25.10 -13.31 9.18
C ARG A 606 -26.59 -13.42 9.44
N VAL A 607 -27.00 -13.32 10.70
CA VAL A 607 -28.40 -13.34 11.13
C VAL A 607 -28.65 -12.20 12.13
N GLN A 608 -29.67 -11.38 11.88
CA GLN A 608 -30.02 -10.23 12.72
C GLN A 608 -31.53 -9.93 12.70
N ASP A 609 -31.95 -8.88 13.42
CA ASP A 609 -33.30 -8.27 13.40
C ASP A 609 -34.49 -9.13 13.88
N ALA A 610 -34.26 -10.38 14.30
CA ALA A 610 -35.26 -11.18 15.00
C ALA A 610 -35.32 -10.81 16.48
N ARG A 611 -36.48 -11.05 17.11
CA ARG A 611 -36.69 -10.78 18.55
C ARG A 611 -37.47 -11.88 19.25
N ASP A 612 -37.28 -11.97 20.56
CA ASP A 612 -38.02 -12.91 21.41
C ASP A 612 -39.38 -12.37 21.89
N LEU A 613 -40.13 -13.19 22.63
CA LEU A 613 -41.44 -12.84 23.18
C LEU A 613 -41.39 -11.80 24.33
N ASP A 614 -40.19 -11.56 24.87
CA ASP A 614 -39.88 -10.51 25.83
C ASP A 614 -39.44 -9.20 25.14
N TRP A 615 -39.47 -9.17 23.80
CA TRP A 615 -39.11 -8.06 22.90
C TRP A 615 -37.66 -7.61 23.01
N PHE A 616 -36.76 -8.54 23.31
CA PHE A 616 -35.33 -8.35 23.11
C PHE A 616 -34.93 -8.83 21.72
N ASP A 617 -34.29 -7.95 20.96
CA ASP A 617 -33.65 -8.30 19.70
C ASP A 617 -32.48 -9.25 19.97
N ILE A 618 -32.25 -10.19 19.05
CA ILE A 618 -31.09 -11.08 19.13
C ILE A 618 -29.81 -10.26 19.00
N PRO A 619 -28.72 -10.64 19.68
CA PRO A 619 -27.39 -10.19 19.29
C PRO A 619 -27.14 -10.56 17.83
N VAL A 620 -26.46 -9.67 17.08
CA VAL A 620 -26.05 -9.98 15.71
C VAL A 620 -25.16 -11.21 15.73
N GLU A 621 -25.53 -12.21 14.93
CA GLU A 621 -24.73 -13.41 14.73
C GLU A 621 -24.03 -13.31 13.39
N ASP A 622 -22.73 -13.06 13.40
CA ASP A 622 -21.92 -12.87 12.20
C ASP A 622 -20.51 -13.48 12.35
N SER A 623 -20.37 -14.55 13.15
CA SER A 623 -19.06 -15.12 13.49
C SER A 623 -18.96 -16.64 13.30
N ARG A 624 -20.00 -17.40 13.64
CA ARG A 624 -19.90 -18.87 13.78
C ARG A 624 -20.15 -19.65 12.50
N PHE A 625 -21.05 -19.17 11.65
CA PHE A 625 -21.62 -19.96 10.56
C PHE A 625 -20.97 -19.62 9.23
N ASN A 626 -20.43 -20.62 8.53
CA ASN A 626 -19.78 -20.44 7.24
C ASN A 626 -20.31 -21.44 6.21
N MET A 627 -20.17 -21.10 4.92
CA MET A 627 -20.43 -22.00 3.81
C MET A 627 -19.39 -21.75 2.71
N LEU A 628 -18.90 -22.82 2.07
CA LEU A 628 -18.02 -22.68 0.91
C LEU A 628 -18.89 -22.47 -0.33
N VAL A 629 -18.77 -21.31 -0.97
CA VAL A 629 -19.47 -20.99 -2.23
C VAL A 629 -18.53 -21.23 -3.41
N GLN A 630 -19.02 -21.89 -4.45
CA GLN A 630 -18.29 -22.16 -5.70
C GLN A 630 -19.19 -21.89 -6.91
N SER A 631 -19.56 -20.62 -7.09
CA SER A 631 -20.42 -20.16 -8.18
C SER A 631 -19.67 -20.12 -9.52
N ALA A 632 -18.43 -19.62 -9.56
CA ALA A 632 -17.66 -19.45 -10.81
C ALA A 632 -17.14 -20.80 -11.34
N GLY A 633 -16.74 -21.71 -10.45
CA GLY A 633 -16.36 -23.07 -10.82
C GLY A 633 -17.50 -23.88 -11.46
N SER A 634 -18.72 -23.66 -10.98
CA SER A 634 -19.94 -24.30 -11.54
C SER A 634 -20.30 -23.72 -12.92
N ALA A 635 -19.96 -22.45 -13.19
CA ALA A 635 -20.23 -21.76 -14.44
C ALA A 635 -19.20 -22.05 -15.56
N SER A 636 -18.06 -22.67 -15.25
CA SER A 636 -16.91 -22.82 -16.17
C SER A 636 -16.90 -24.14 -16.95
N THR A 637 -18.07 -24.70 -17.26
CA THR A 637 -18.17 -26.03 -17.87
C THR A 637 -17.47 -26.06 -19.24
N GLY A 638 -16.68 -27.11 -19.50
CA GLY A 638 -16.04 -27.32 -20.80
C GLY A 638 -14.83 -26.44 -21.09
N PHE A 639 -14.27 -25.73 -20.10
CA PHE A 639 -13.01 -25.02 -20.30
C PHE A 639 -11.86 -26.00 -20.52
N LEU A 640 -11.14 -25.88 -21.64
CA LEU A 640 -10.07 -26.77 -22.09
C LEU A 640 -8.91 -25.97 -22.69
N ALA A 641 -7.69 -26.52 -22.56
CA ALA A 641 -6.49 -26.02 -23.22
C ALA A 641 -5.85 -27.13 -24.05
N THR A 642 -5.64 -26.87 -25.35
CA THR A 642 -5.06 -27.81 -26.32
C THR A 642 -3.70 -27.29 -26.77
N ALA A 643 -2.66 -28.13 -26.64
CA ALA A 643 -1.30 -27.77 -27.05
C ALA A 643 -1.10 -27.86 -28.57
N GLY A 644 -0.57 -26.78 -29.17
CA GLY A 644 -0.08 -26.72 -30.55
C GLY A 644 1.44 -26.49 -30.63
N LEU A 645 1.96 -26.24 -31.84
CA LEU A 645 3.35 -25.86 -32.08
C LEU A 645 3.48 -24.33 -32.03
N GLY A 646 4.19 -23.80 -31.03
CA GLY A 646 4.30 -22.35 -30.83
C GLY A 646 2.98 -21.67 -30.45
N GLU A 647 1.94 -22.44 -30.09
CA GLU A 647 0.62 -21.94 -29.72
C GLU A 647 -0.08 -22.83 -28.69
N ILE A 648 -1.03 -22.25 -27.95
CA ILE A 648 -2.02 -22.96 -27.13
C ILE A 648 -3.41 -22.46 -27.48
N ALA A 649 -4.30 -23.37 -27.88
CA ALA A 649 -5.70 -23.07 -28.17
C ALA A 649 -6.58 -23.34 -26.93
N LEU A 650 -7.44 -22.39 -26.58
CA LEU A 650 -8.35 -22.42 -25.44
C LEU A 650 -9.79 -22.38 -25.92
N GLU A 651 -10.66 -23.21 -25.33
CA GLU A 651 -12.09 -23.24 -25.63
C GLU A 651 -12.92 -23.43 -24.35
N TRP A 652 -14.13 -22.85 -24.28
CA TRP A 652 -15.08 -23.01 -23.18
C TRP A 652 -16.54 -22.99 -23.66
N VAL A 653 -17.49 -23.20 -22.75
CA VAL A 653 -18.92 -23.06 -23.02
C VAL A 653 -19.44 -21.79 -22.37
N GLU A 654 -20.24 -21.02 -23.12
CA GLU A 654 -20.94 -19.85 -22.60
C GLU A 654 -22.02 -20.25 -21.59
N PRO A 655 -22.15 -19.58 -20.43
CA PRO A 655 -23.21 -19.86 -19.46
C PRO A 655 -24.60 -19.65 -20.08
N SER A 656 -25.60 -20.38 -19.59
CA SER A 656 -26.97 -20.21 -20.08
C SER A 656 -27.56 -18.86 -19.65
N GLU A 657 -28.51 -18.31 -20.42
CA GLU A 657 -29.19 -17.04 -20.08
C GLU A 657 -29.86 -17.11 -18.69
N ASP A 658 -30.39 -18.26 -18.29
CA ASP A 658 -31.00 -18.45 -16.96
C ASP A 658 -29.99 -18.29 -15.80
N GLU A 659 -28.70 -18.55 -16.06
CA GLU A 659 -27.63 -18.46 -15.06
C GLU A 659 -26.93 -17.10 -15.05
N LEU A 660 -26.79 -16.46 -16.22
CA LEU A 660 -26.20 -15.13 -16.38
C LEU A 660 -26.69 -14.44 -17.67
N GLU A 661 -27.71 -13.59 -17.58
CA GLU A 661 -28.38 -12.96 -18.73
C GLU A 661 -27.54 -11.88 -19.48
N ASP A 662 -26.45 -11.38 -18.90
CA ASP A 662 -25.82 -10.13 -19.33
C ASP A 662 -24.31 -10.22 -19.63
N VAL A 663 -23.89 -11.30 -20.30
CA VAL A 663 -22.51 -11.50 -20.76
C VAL A 663 -22.14 -10.51 -21.88
N LEU A 664 -21.05 -9.76 -21.69
CA LEU A 664 -20.47 -8.86 -22.68
C LEU A 664 -19.27 -9.46 -23.41
N GLY A 665 -18.49 -10.31 -22.73
CA GLY A 665 -17.31 -11.00 -23.27
C GLY A 665 -16.40 -11.53 -22.16
N TYR A 666 -15.16 -11.88 -22.50
CA TYR A 666 -14.24 -12.57 -21.61
C TYR A 666 -12.84 -11.93 -21.59
N ASN A 667 -12.20 -11.94 -20.43
CA ASN A 667 -10.78 -11.65 -20.26
C ASN A 667 -10.03 -12.92 -19.88
N MET A 668 -8.95 -13.23 -20.60
CA MET A 668 -8.12 -14.41 -20.41
C MET A 668 -6.86 -14.06 -19.62
N TYR A 669 -6.52 -14.92 -18.68
CA TYR A 669 -5.40 -14.77 -17.78
C TYR A 669 -4.52 -16.02 -17.78
N ARG A 670 -3.21 -15.82 -17.64
CA ARG A 670 -2.17 -16.85 -17.65
C ARG A 670 -1.19 -16.67 -16.50
N TYR A 671 -0.71 -17.79 -15.97
CA TYR A 671 0.45 -17.83 -15.08
C TYR A 671 1.27 -19.10 -15.28
N GLU A 672 2.47 -19.12 -14.69
CA GLU A 672 3.49 -20.16 -14.85
C GLU A 672 3.89 -20.74 -13.49
N ALA A 673 4.38 -21.97 -13.49
CA ALA A 673 4.97 -22.58 -12.30
C ALA A 673 6.44 -22.14 -12.14
N ILE A 674 6.77 -21.56 -10.98
CA ILE A 674 8.16 -21.28 -10.56
C ILE A 674 8.78 -22.55 -9.94
N THR A 675 7.98 -23.31 -9.19
CA THR A 675 8.30 -24.65 -8.65
C THR A 675 7.03 -25.51 -8.67
N ASP A 676 7.11 -26.77 -8.27
CA ASP A 676 5.93 -27.65 -8.13
C ASP A 676 4.82 -27.07 -7.22
N THR A 677 5.12 -26.10 -6.35
CA THR A 677 4.17 -25.51 -5.39
C THR A 677 4.05 -23.99 -5.42
N THR A 678 4.80 -23.30 -6.28
CA THR A 678 4.82 -21.83 -6.35
C THR A 678 4.64 -21.34 -7.78
N PHE A 679 3.86 -20.30 -7.97
CA PHE A 679 3.45 -19.79 -9.29
C PHE A 679 3.78 -18.30 -9.46
N THR A 680 3.87 -17.83 -10.71
CA THR A 680 3.89 -16.41 -11.03
C THR A 680 2.52 -15.76 -10.78
N ALA A 681 2.46 -14.43 -10.78
CA ALA A 681 1.18 -13.73 -10.71
C ALA A 681 0.38 -13.92 -12.01
N SER A 682 -0.94 -14.05 -11.88
CA SER A 682 -1.84 -14.16 -13.04
C SER A 682 -1.84 -12.87 -13.85
N GLN A 683 -1.53 -12.96 -15.14
CA GLN A 683 -1.42 -11.84 -16.07
C GLN A 683 -2.52 -11.95 -17.13
N LYS A 684 -3.18 -10.82 -17.44
CA LYS A 684 -4.13 -10.75 -18.55
C LYS A 684 -3.37 -10.79 -19.87
N ILE A 685 -3.75 -11.68 -20.78
CA ILE A 685 -3.02 -11.92 -22.05
C ILE A 685 -3.76 -11.42 -23.29
N ASN A 686 -5.08 -11.19 -23.21
CA ASN A 686 -5.83 -10.63 -24.34
C ASN A 686 -5.81 -9.09 -24.30
N GLU A 687 -5.39 -8.43 -25.38
CA GLU A 687 -5.45 -6.96 -25.48
C GLU A 687 -6.90 -6.46 -25.65
N ASN A 688 -7.65 -7.14 -26.52
CA ASN A 688 -9.06 -6.85 -26.80
C ASN A 688 -9.97 -7.84 -26.06
N LEU A 689 -11.17 -7.40 -25.69
CA LEU A 689 -12.18 -8.26 -25.08
C LEU A 689 -12.52 -9.43 -26.01
N ILE A 690 -12.51 -10.65 -25.48
CA ILE A 690 -12.84 -11.85 -26.26
C ILE A 690 -14.36 -11.97 -26.32
N SER A 691 -14.95 -11.89 -27.51
CA SER A 691 -16.41 -11.97 -27.70
C SER A 691 -16.92 -13.38 -28.00
N GLY A 692 -16.03 -14.30 -28.36
CA GLY A 692 -16.35 -15.71 -28.56
C GLY A 692 -15.97 -16.56 -27.36
N VAL A 693 -16.04 -17.88 -27.54
CA VAL A 693 -15.68 -18.89 -26.53
C VAL A 693 -14.37 -19.61 -26.84
N THR A 694 -13.52 -18.98 -27.65
CA THR A 694 -12.21 -19.51 -28.06
C THR A 694 -11.14 -18.42 -27.98
N PHE A 695 -9.91 -18.79 -27.65
CA PHE A 695 -8.75 -17.89 -27.64
C PHE A 695 -7.46 -18.66 -27.99
N GLU A 696 -6.58 -18.07 -28.78
CA GLU A 696 -5.28 -18.65 -29.16
C GLU A 696 -4.15 -17.81 -28.53
N ASP A 697 -3.25 -18.48 -27.82
CA ASP A 697 -2.08 -17.88 -27.19
C ASP A 697 -0.82 -18.28 -27.95
N PHE A 698 -0.21 -17.32 -28.65
CA PHE A 698 1.02 -17.49 -29.44
C PHE A 698 2.29 -17.08 -28.68
N GLU A 699 2.17 -16.44 -27.52
CA GLU A 699 3.33 -15.98 -26.72
C GLU A 699 3.77 -17.07 -25.75
N VAL A 700 4.04 -18.26 -26.28
CA VAL A 700 4.33 -19.46 -25.49
C VAL A 700 5.69 -20.06 -25.88
N GLU A 701 6.44 -20.50 -24.88
CA GLU A 701 7.75 -21.13 -25.08
C GLU A 701 7.65 -22.66 -25.00
N GLU A 702 8.47 -23.33 -25.81
CA GLU A 702 8.60 -24.78 -25.75
C GLU A 702 9.06 -25.23 -24.36
N GLU A 703 8.58 -26.40 -23.94
CA GLU A 703 8.89 -26.98 -22.64
C GLU A 703 8.40 -26.19 -21.41
N VAL A 704 7.73 -25.04 -21.57
CA VAL A 704 7.13 -24.27 -20.47
C VAL A 704 5.66 -24.66 -20.27
N LYS A 705 5.28 -24.94 -19.01
CA LYS A 705 3.90 -25.30 -18.65
C LYS A 705 3.12 -24.07 -18.20
N TYR A 706 2.00 -23.81 -18.87
CA TYR A 706 1.13 -22.66 -18.62
C TYR A 706 -0.19 -23.07 -17.96
N PHE A 707 -0.74 -22.15 -17.16
CA PHE A 707 -2.02 -22.29 -16.47
C PHE A 707 -2.94 -21.14 -16.88
N TYR A 708 -4.16 -21.45 -17.27
CA TYR A 708 -5.12 -20.50 -17.82
C TYR A 708 -6.40 -20.42 -16.99
N GLN A 709 -6.92 -19.20 -16.88
CA GLN A 709 -8.20 -18.85 -16.25
C GLN A 709 -8.85 -17.71 -17.03
N TYR A 710 -10.17 -17.60 -17.02
CA TYR A 710 -10.86 -16.44 -17.58
C TYR A 710 -11.82 -15.80 -16.57
N LYS A 711 -12.22 -14.57 -16.87
CA LYS A 711 -13.32 -13.86 -16.19
C LYS A 711 -14.35 -13.42 -17.22
N ILE A 712 -15.62 -13.44 -16.82
CA ILE A 712 -16.73 -12.96 -17.65
C ILE A 712 -16.92 -11.47 -17.34
N LEU A 713 -16.87 -10.63 -18.37
CA LEU A 713 -17.24 -9.22 -18.30
C LEU A 713 -18.74 -9.10 -18.59
N ARG A 714 -19.46 -8.41 -17.72
CA ARG A 714 -20.91 -8.20 -17.84
C ARG A 714 -21.26 -6.86 -18.49
N THR A 715 -22.50 -6.67 -18.91
CA THR A 715 -22.97 -5.39 -19.52
C THR A 715 -22.92 -4.20 -18.56
N ASN A 716 -22.86 -4.45 -17.24
CA ASN A 716 -22.64 -3.44 -16.21
C ASN A 716 -21.15 -3.08 -15.98
N PHE A 717 -20.23 -3.65 -16.77
CA PHE A 717 -18.78 -3.50 -16.68
C PHE A 717 -18.12 -4.10 -15.42
N GLU A 718 -18.82 -4.97 -14.69
CA GLU A 718 -18.22 -5.78 -13.62
C GLU A 718 -17.71 -7.11 -14.18
N GLU A 719 -16.58 -7.57 -13.63
CA GLU A 719 -16.04 -8.90 -13.90
C GLU A 719 -16.48 -9.91 -12.83
N THR A 720 -16.69 -11.15 -13.25
CA THR A 720 -16.85 -12.27 -12.32
C THR A 720 -15.54 -12.63 -11.62
N ASP A 721 -15.62 -13.53 -10.63
CA ASP A 721 -14.46 -14.27 -10.15
C ASP A 721 -13.88 -15.16 -11.27
N PHE A 722 -12.65 -15.67 -11.05
CA PHE A 722 -11.95 -16.52 -12.02
C PHE A 722 -12.68 -17.84 -12.26
N SER A 723 -12.62 -18.31 -13.51
CA SER A 723 -12.99 -19.67 -13.89
C SER A 723 -12.15 -20.73 -13.17
N THR A 724 -12.50 -22.01 -13.38
CA THR A 724 -11.57 -23.12 -13.09
C THR A 724 -10.26 -22.95 -13.88
N THR A 725 -9.16 -23.49 -13.35
CA THR A 725 -7.86 -23.50 -14.04
C THR A 725 -7.72 -24.70 -14.96
N VAL A 726 -7.27 -24.46 -16.20
CA VAL A 726 -6.75 -25.50 -17.10
C VAL A 726 -5.27 -25.31 -17.34
N THR A 727 -4.57 -26.37 -17.73
CA THR A 727 -3.11 -26.31 -17.93
C THR A 727 -2.68 -27.21 -19.05
N THR A 728 -1.70 -26.74 -19.83
CA THR A 728 -1.05 -27.49 -20.88
C THR A 728 0.37 -26.96 -21.12
N GLN A 729 1.13 -27.64 -21.97
CA GLN A 729 2.51 -27.31 -22.34
C GLN A 729 2.61 -27.37 -23.87
N PRO A 730 3.16 -26.36 -24.56
CA PRO A 730 3.29 -26.37 -26.02
C PRO A 730 4.07 -27.58 -26.51
N LEU A 731 3.77 -28.03 -27.74
CA LEU A 731 4.50 -29.11 -28.39
C LEU A 731 5.90 -28.63 -28.80
N THR A 732 6.87 -29.55 -28.81
CA THR A 732 8.22 -29.30 -29.30
C THR A 732 8.27 -29.38 -30.83
N SER A 733 8.83 -28.37 -31.47
CA SER A 733 9.00 -28.23 -32.92
C SER A 733 10.09 -29.13 -33.50
N LYS A 734 10.09 -29.24 -34.83
CA LYS A 734 11.15 -29.87 -35.60
C LYS A 734 12.14 -28.79 -36.05
N LEU A 735 13.44 -29.11 -36.05
CA LEU A 735 14.45 -28.17 -36.57
C LEU A 735 14.12 -27.77 -38.02
N GLY A 736 14.06 -26.47 -38.29
CA GLY A 736 13.68 -25.90 -39.58
C GLY A 736 12.17 -25.64 -39.79
N ASP A 737 11.29 -26.08 -38.88
CA ASP A 737 9.83 -25.82 -38.91
C ASP A 737 9.53 -24.54 -38.13
N SER A 738 9.81 -23.40 -38.74
CA SER A 738 9.66 -22.10 -38.07
C SER A 738 8.21 -21.66 -37.99
N ASN A 739 7.35 -22.16 -38.89
CA ASN A 739 5.95 -21.75 -38.99
C ASN A 739 4.98 -22.65 -38.20
N GLY A 740 5.47 -23.71 -37.57
CA GLY A 740 4.68 -24.59 -36.73
C GLY A 740 3.68 -25.47 -37.50
N ASP A 741 3.86 -25.66 -38.81
CA ASP A 741 2.94 -26.44 -39.66
C ASP A 741 3.26 -27.96 -39.68
N PHE A 742 4.26 -28.39 -38.89
CA PHE A 742 4.80 -29.75 -38.81
C PHE A 742 5.61 -30.21 -40.04
N GLU A 743 5.74 -29.39 -41.07
CA GLU A 743 6.57 -29.65 -42.23
C GLU A 743 7.82 -28.74 -42.22
N VAL A 744 8.86 -29.12 -42.97
CA VAL A 744 10.03 -28.26 -43.17
C VAL A 744 10.13 -28.06 -44.67
N ASN A 745 9.73 -26.88 -45.14
CA ASN A 745 9.55 -26.57 -46.54
C ASN A 745 9.88 -25.09 -46.83
N VAL A 746 9.57 -24.63 -48.04
CA VAL A 746 9.92 -23.26 -48.48
C VAL A 746 9.18 -22.18 -47.69
N ASN A 747 8.03 -22.49 -47.08
CA ASN A 747 7.29 -21.54 -46.25
C ASN A 747 8.08 -21.16 -44.98
N ASP A 748 8.83 -22.08 -44.39
CA ASP A 748 9.71 -21.79 -43.25
C ASP A 748 10.82 -20.81 -43.63
N LEU A 749 11.37 -20.97 -44.83
CA LEU A 749 12.37 -20.07 -45.38
C LEU A 749 11.80 -18.66 -45.57
N LEU A 750 10.59 -18.55 -46.12
CA LEU A 750 9.89 -17.27 -46.27
C LEU A 750 9.67 -16.62 -44.90
N GLN A 751 9.26 -17.40 -43.90
CA GLN A 751 9.01 -16.90 -42.57
C GLN A 751 10.30 -16.45 -41.85
N ASN A 752 11.41 -17.17 -42.03
CA ASN A 752 12.72 -16.75 -41.54
C ASN A 752 13.18 -15.45 -42.21
N VAL A 753 12.93 -15.28 -43.51
CA VAL A 753 13.22 -14.03 -44.23
C VAL A 753 12.33 -12.89 -43.73
N ASP A 754 11.04 -13.13 -43.50
CA ASP A 754 10.11 -12.14 -42.93
C ASP A 754 10.52 -11.70 -41.53
N TYR A 755 11.03 -12.64 -40.71
CA TYR A 755 11.63 -12.36 -39.41
C TYR A 755 12.90 -11.50 -39.54
N ILE A 756 13.83 -11.85 -40.44
CA ILE A 756 15.04 -11.05 -40.73
C ILE A 756 14.68 -9.61 -41.14
N LEU A 757 13.57 -9.43 -41.85
CA LEU A 757 13.05 -8.14 -42.28
C LEU A 757 12.28 -7.36 -41.20
N GLY A 758 12.00 -7.98 -40.05
CA GLY A 758 11.33 -7.35 -38.90
C GLY A 758 9.80 -7.38 -38.97
N SER A 759 9.19 -8.30 -39.73
CA SER A 759 7.73 -8.39 -39.89
C SER A 759 7.01 -9.15 -38.76
N ASN A 760 7.74 -9.75 -37.81
CA ASN A 760 7.22 -10.51 -36.66
C ASN A 760 6.09 -11.51 -37.02
N PRO A 761 6.37 -12.54 -37.84
CA PRO A 761 5.37 -13.54 -38.22
C PRO A 761 4.83 -14.30 -36.99
N THR A 762 3.57 -14.75 -37.06
CA THR A 762 2.91 -15.53 -36.00
C THR A 762 2.16 -16.73 -36.60
N PRO A 763 2.33 -17.94 -36.04
CA PRO A 763 3.36 -18.33 -35.04
C PRO A 763 4.77 -18.25 -35.65
N PHE A 764 5.79 -18.03 -34.82
CA PHE A 764 7.20 -18.11 -35.24
C PHE A 764 8.03 -18.79 -34.16
N ILE A 765 8.54 -19.97 -34.47
CA ILE A 765 9.26 -20.81 -33.51
C ILE A 765 10.76 -20.53 -33.65
N PHE A 766 11.27 -19.60 -32.84
CA PHE A 766 12.67 -19.17 -32.90
C PHE A 766 13.66 -20.34 -32.78
N ASN A 767 13.42 -21.29 -31.87
CA ASN A 767 14.28 -22.46 -31.67
C ASN A 767 14.34 -23.39 -32.89
N ALA A 768 13.30 -23.41 -33.72
CA ALA A 768 13.27 -24.17 -34.97
C ALA A 768 13.95 -23.40 -36.11
N ALA A 769 13.80 -22.08 -36.13
CA ALA A 769 14.40 -21.17 -37.10
C ALA A 769 15.92 -21.05 -36.93
N ASP A 770 16.43 -21.00 -35.69
CA ASP A 770 17.86 -20.94 -35.34
C ASP A 770 18.48 -22.35 -35.41
N VAL A 771 18.76 -22.80 -36.64
CA VAL A 771 19.17 -24.20 -36.89
C VAL A 771 20.59 -24.50 -36.40
N ASN A 772 21.41 -23.49 -36.13
CA ASN A 772 22.79 -23.62 -35.65
C ASN A 772 22.98 -23.24 -34.17
N LYS A 773 21.92 -22.79 -33.50
CA LYS A 773 21.89 -22.39 -32.07
C LYS A 773 22.86 -21.26 -31.74
N ASP A 774 23.02 -20.30 -32.64
CA ASP A 774 23.87 -19.12 -32.42
C ASP A 774 23.11 -17.90 -31.87
N ALA A 775 21.81 -18.06 -31.62
CA ALA A 775 20.87 -17.04 -31.17
C ALA A 775 20.66 -15.88 -32.16
N THR A 776 21.00 -16.07 -33.43
CA THR A 776 20.75 -15.10 -34.51
C THR A 776 20.16 -15.79 -35.73
N ILE A 777 19.09 -15.21 -36.31
CA ILE A 777 18.55 -15.70 -37.58
C ILE A 777 19.26 -14.97 -38.72
N ASN A 778 20.09 -15.67 -39.50
CA ASN A 778 20.88 -15.11 -40.58
C ASN A 778 21.04 -16.08 -41.77
N VAL A 779 21.99 -15.81 -42.67
CA VAL A 779 22.21 -16.63 -43.88
C VAL A 779 22.64 -18.08 -43.59
N LEU A 780 23.22 -18.35 -42.42
CA LEU A 780 23.53 -19.71 -41.96
C LEU A 780 22.23 -20.49 -41.72
N ASP A 781 21.21 -19.86 -41.14
CA ASP A 781 19.94 -20.52 -40.84
C ASP A 781 19.11 -20.77 -42.08
N ILE A 782 19.12 -19.81 -43.01
CA ILE A 782 18.53 -20.00 -44.34
C ILE A 782 19.21 -21.17 -45.06
N SER A 783 20.54 -21.20 -45.07
CA SER A 783 21.29 -22.27 -45.75
C SER A 783 21.13 -23.63 -45.06
N GLY A 784 21.07 -23.65 -43.72
CA GLY A 784 20.83 -24.86 -42.95
C GLY A 784 19.41 -25.39 -43.11
N THR A 785 18.40 -24.52 -43.17
CA THR A 785 17.00 -24.90 -43.45
C THR A 785 16.85 -25.42 -44.88
N VAL A 786 17.55 -24.83 -45.86
CA VAL A 786 17.60 -25.36 -47.24
C VAL A 786 18.25 -26.74 -47.28
N ASP A 787 19.33 -26.97 -46.54
CA ASP A 787 19.92 -28.31 -46.41
C ASP A 787 18.94 -29.30 -45.76
N LEU A 788 18.16 -28.90 -44.76
CA LEU A 788 17.11 -29.74 -44.17
C LEU A 788 16.01 -30.11 -45.17
N ILE A 789 15.66 -29.20 -46.08
CA ILE A 789 14.66 -29.43 -47.14
C ILE A 789 15.22 -30.36 -48.23
N LEU A 790 16.46 -30.13 -48.68
CA LEU A 790 17.08 -30.86 -49.79
C LEU A 790 17.63 -32.23 -49.36
N ASN A 791 18.12 -32.34 -48.13
CA ASN A 791 18.75 -33.53 -47.56
C ASN A 791 18.08 -33.95 -46.24
N PRO A 792 16.78 -34.32 -46.24
CA PRO A 792 16.07 -34.71 -45.03
C PRO A 792 16.70 -35.98 -44.45
N SER A 793 17.30 -35.89 -43.26
CA SER A 793 17.87 -37.02 -42.51
C SER A 793 17.02 -37.36 -41.29
N SER A 794 16.92 -38.65 -40.93
CA SER A 794 16.17 -39.14 -39.77
C SER A 794 16.75 -38.74 -38.42
N ASP A 795 18.00 -38.26 -38.38
CA ASP A 795 18.74 -37.96 -37.15
C ASP A 795 18.57 -36.50 -36.67
N LYS A 796 17.79 -35.69 -37.40
CA LYS A 796 17.50 -34.27 -37.10
C LYS A 796 16.03 -34.00 -36.78
N THR A 797 15.19 -35.04 -36.64
CA THR A 797 13.81 -34.92 -36.18
C THR A 797 13.73 -34.97 -34.66
N ALA A 798 13.12 -33.96 -34.04
CA ALA A 798 12.69 -34.05 -32.64
C ALA A 798 11.60 -35.14 -32.53
N THR A 799 11.90 -36.25 -31.86
CA THR A 799 10.85 -37.19 -31.46
C THR A 799 10.16 -36.67 -30.21
N LYS A 800 8.82 -36.75 -30.16
CA LYS A 800 7.97 -36.40 -29.02
C LYS A 800 8.55 -36.97 -27.70
N GLY A 801 9.21 -36.11 -26.92
CA GLY A 801 9.80 -36.43 -25.62
C GLY A 801 11.31 -36.20 -25.57
N ALA A 802 11.73 -35.24 -24.73
CA ALA A 802 13.10 -34.87 -24.34
C ALA A 802 14.22 -35.69 -25.00
N SER A 803 14.53 -35.36 -26.25
CA SER A 803 15.68 -35.86 -26.99
C SER A 803 16.19 -34.67 -27.79
N SER A 804 17.35 -34.13 -27.37
CA SER A 804 17.95 -32.90 -27.85
C SER A 804 17.94 -32.81 -29.37
N ILE A 805 17.33 -31.75 -29.91
CA ILE A 805 17.49 -31.35 -31.31
C ILE A 805 18.99 -31.30 -31.64
N ASN A 806 19.40 -31.96 -32.73
CA ASN A 806 20.78 -31.92 -33.22
C ASN A 806 20.97 -30.70 -34.12
N TYR A 807 21.35 -29.59 -33.51
CA TYR A 807 21.67 -28.34 -34.22
C TYR A 807 22.91 -28.49 -35.11
N TYR A 808 22.98 -27.69 -36.17
CA TYR A 808 24.19 -27.54 -36.97
C TYR A 808 25.33 -26.95 -36.11
N SER A 809 26.57 -27.32 -36.39
CA SER A 809 27.71 -26.72 -35.70
C SER A 809 27.92 -25.28 -36.14
N ASN A 810 28.15 -24.37 -35.18
CA ASN A 810 28.56 -22.99 -35.42
C ASN A 810 30.11 -22.84 -35.47
N ASP A 811 30.86 -23.93 -35.41
CA ASP A 811 32.31 -23.89 -35.59
C ASP A 811 32.66 -23.67 -37.07
N ALA A 812 33.63 -22.80 -37.34
CA ALA A 812 34.06 -22.55 -38.71
C ALA A 812 34.77 -23.77 -39.31
N VAL A 813 34.31 -24.24 -40.47
CA VAL A 813 34.89 -25.41 -41.16
C VAL A 813 36.04 -25.05 -42.10
N GLY A 814 36.22 -23.76 -42.38
CA GLY A 814 37.27 -23.22 -43.23
C GLY A 814 37.15 -21.71 -43.41
N ASP A 815 37.87 -21.17 -44.39
CA ASP A 815 37.95 -19.73 -44.62
C ASP A 815 37.29 -19.32 -45.95
N ALA A 816 36.74 -18.11 -45.98
CA ALA A 816 36.30 -17.40 -47.16
C ALA A 816 37.03 -16.05 -47.20
N THR A 817 38.06 -15.94 -48.05
CA THR A 817 38.91 -14.75 -48.15
C THR A 817 38.37 -13.78 -49.19
N PHE A 818 37.97 -12.60 -48.75
CA PHE A 818 37.51 -11.50 -49.58
C PHE A 818 38.66 -10.53 -49.89
N TYR A 819 38.73 -10.04 -51.13
CA TYR A 819 39.72 -9.04 -51.52
C TYR A 819 39.28 -8.28 -52.77
N TRP A 820 39.82 -7.07 -52.94
CA TRP A 820 39.58 -6.26 -54.12
C TRP A 820 40.70 -6.43 -55.15
N GLU A 821 40.33 -6.61 -56.41
CA GLU A 821 41.22 -6.41 -57.57
C GLU A 821 40.67 -5.22 -58.37
N GLY A 822 41.27 -4.04 -58.19
CA GLY A 822 40.74 -2.80 -58.75
C GLY A 822 39.38 -2.44 -58.14
N ASN A 823 38.33 -2.38 -58.96
CA ASN A 823 36.95 -2.09 -58.54
C ASN A 823 36.12 -3.35 -58.30
N ASP A 824 36.69 -4.55 -58.39
CA ASP A 824 35.95 -5.81 -58.30
C ASP A 824 36.22 -6.53 -56.97
N LEU A 825 35.17 -6.91 -56.26
CA LEU A 825 35.24 -7.70 -55.03
C LEU A 825 35.18 -9.18 -55.37
N TYR A 826 36.20 -9.92 -54.96
CA TYR A 826 36.29 -11.37 -55.10
C TYR A 826 36.17 -12.05 -53.73
N VAL A 827 35.65 -13.27 -53.75
CA VAL A 827 35.77 -14.23 -52.64
C VAL A 827 36.51 -15.46 -53.14
N THR A 828 37.41 -15.98 -52.31
CA THR A 828 38.09 -17.27 -52.54
C THR A 828 37.87 -18.18 -51.34
N SER A 829 37.40 -19.41 -51.58
CA SER A 829 37.25 -20.42 -50.54
C SER A 829 37.60 -21.83 -51.07
N GLU A 830 38.07 -22.71 -50.20
CA GLU A 830 38.22 -24.15 -50.51
C GLU A 830 36.88 -24.90 -50.48
N TYR A 831 35.83 -24.26 -49.96
CA TYR A 831 34.48 -24.80 -49.86
C TYR A 831 33.53 -24.14 -50.87
N GLU A 832 32.47 -24.86 -51.23
CA GLU A 832 31.37 -24.30 -52.00
C GLU A 832 30.53 -23.38 -51.10
N ILE A 833 30.07 -22.24 -51.63
CA ILE A 833 29.34 -21.22 -50.86
C ILE A 833 27.91 -21.11 -51.40
N THR A 834 26.92 -21.21 -50.51
CA THR A 834 25.48 -21.06 -50.83
C THR A 834 24.88 -19.79 -50.24
N GLY A 835 25.53 -19.21 -49.23
CA GLY A 835 25.06 -18.03 -48.54
C GLY A 835 26.18 -17.04 -48.22
N ILE A 836 25.97 -15.76 -48.50
CA ILE A 836 26.87 -14.66 -48.12
C ILE A 836 26.04 -13.50 -47.58
N GLN A 837 26.40 -12.97 -46.42
CA GLN A 837 25.86 -11.74 -45.87
C GLN A 837 27.02 -10.76 -45.64
N LEU A 838 26.97 -9.58 -46.24
CA LEU A 838 27.99 -8.53 -46.10
C LEU A 838 27.36 -7.21 -45.64
N ALA A 839 28.00 -6.55 -44.68
CA ALA A 839 27.61 -5.23 -44.21
C ALA A 839 28.46 -4.13 -44.89
N PHE A 840 27.84 -3.40 -45.81
CA PHE A 840 28.48 -2.30 -46.53
C PHE A 840 28.25 -0.95 -45.84
N ASP A 841 29.21 -0.05 -46.00
CA ASP A 841 29.00 1.37 -45.72
C ASP A 841 27.84 1.90 -46.58
N LYS A 842 26.96 2.73 -46.00
CA LYS A 842 25.76 3.24 -46.67
C LYS A 842 26.08 4.01 -47.96
N ASP A 843 27.25 4.62 -48.05
CA ASP A 843 27.66 5.42 -49.21
C ASP A 843 28.33 4.58 -50.32
N LEU A 844 28.63 3.30 -50.05
CA LEU A 844 29.18 2.41 -51.05
C LEU A 844 28.09 1.96 -52.03
N LYS A 845 28.30 2.27 -53.31
CA LYS A 845 27.47 1.75 -54.41
C LYS A 845 28.23 0.65 -55.12
N HIS A 846 27.55 -0.48 -55.34
CA HIS A 846 28.09 -1.63 -56.04
C HIS A 846 26.98 -2.27 -56.91
N THR A 847 27.40 -2.98 -57.94
CA THR A 847 26.54 -3.85 -58.76
C THR A 847 26.95 -5.30 -58.57
N ILE A 848 25.98 -6.20 -58.59
CA ILE A 848 26.21 -7.65 -58.55
C ILE A 848 26.81 -8.09 -59.89
N ASN A 849 27.73 -9.04 -59.88
CA ASN A 849 28.31 -9.60 -61.09
C ASN A 849 27.26 -10.42 -61.88
N GLU A 850 27.05 -10.10 -63.15
CA GLU A 850 26.02 -10.72 -64.01
C GLU A 850 26.30 -12.20 -64.33
N ASP A 851 27.55 -12.65 -64.19
CA ASP A 851 27.95 -14.04 -64.42
C ASP A 851 27.69 -14.97 -63.21
N LEU A 852 27.15 -14.43 -62.11
CA LEU A 852 26.79 -15.26 -60.96
C LEU A 852 25.55 -16.12 -61.29
N PRO A 853 25.48 -17.36 -60.77
CA PRO A 853 24.25 -18.14 -60.78
C PRO A 853 23.07 -17.37 -60.17
N ASN A 854 21.84 -17.75 -60.51
CA ASN A 854 20.61 -17.10 -60.01
C ASN A 854 20.41 -17.35 -58.51
N PHE A 855 21.09 -16.56 -57.67
CA PHE A 855 20.84 -16.46 -56.24
C PHE A 855 19.69 -15.50 -55.94
N GLU A 856 19.07 -15.71 -54.78
CA GLU A 856 18.18 -14.73 -54.18
C GLU A 856 19.02 -13.65 -53.49
N TRP A 857 18.54 -12.41 -53.58
CA TRP A 857 19.24 -11.23 -53.07
C TRP A 857 18.33 -10.40 -52.21
N LEU A 858 18.75 -10.14 -50.97
CA LEU A 858 18.07 -9.26 -50.05
C LEU A 858 18.99 -8.08 -49.69
N ASN A 859 18.41 -6.88 -49.70
CA ASN A 859 19.11 -5.67 -49.27
C ASN A 859 18.24 -4.94 -48.24
N TYR A 860 18.77 -4.71 -47.05
CA TYR A 860 18.07 -4.02 -45.96
C TYR A 860 19.05 -3.18 -45.14
N GLU A 861 18.53 -2.26 -44.34
CA GLU A 861 19.37 -1.45 -43.43
C GLU A 861 19.30 -2.02 -42.02
N GLN A 862 20.47 -2.21 -41.40
CA GLN A 862 20.56 -2.69 -40.01
C GLN A 862 21.78 -2.05 -39.34
N GLU A 863 21.61 -1.53 -38.12
CA GLU A 863 22.69 -0.93 -37.31
C GLU A 863 23.56 0.09 -38.05
N GLY A 864 22.97 0.89 -38.94
CA GLY A 864 23.69 1.92 -39.70
C GLY A 864 24.48 1.42 -40.91
N TYR A 865 24.41 0.12 -41.26
CA TYR A 865 24.99 -0.45 -42.48
C TYR A 865 23.92 -0.79 -43.51
N LYS A 866 24.30 -0.82 -44.78
CA LYS A 866 23.52 -1.48 -45.83
C LYS A 866 23.94 -2.94 -45.90
N VAL A 867 23.09 -3.85 -45.43
CA VAL A 867 23.36 -5.28 -45.46
C VAL A 867 22.89 -5.83 -46.81
N THR A 868 23.78 -6.54 -47.50
CA THR A 868 23.47 -7.28 -48.71
C THR A 868 23.66 -8.77 -48.41
N MET A 869 22.58 -9.52 -48.59
CA MET A 869 22.52 -10.95 -48.35
C MET A 869 22.23 -11.66 -49.67
N MET A 870 23.03 -12.66 -49.96
CA MET A 870 22.94 -13.59 -51.08
C MET A 870 22.65 -14.96 -50.50
N TYR A 871 21.63 -15.65 -50.97
CA TYR A 871 21.28 -16.99 -50.53
C TYR A 871 20.56 -17.76 -51.63
N SER A 872 20.39 -19.07 -51.47
CA SER A 872 19.66 -19.90 -52.41
C SER A 872 18.55 -20.66 -51.71
N PHE A 873 17.35 -20.70 -52.31
CA PHE A 873 16.27 -21.60 -51.93
C PHE A 873 16.38 -23.00 -52.58
N GLY A 874 17.45 -23.26 -53.35
CA GLY A 874 17.69 -24.54 -54.02
C GLY A 874 19.18 -24.91 -54.01
N ASP A 875 19.60 -25.79 -54.92
CA ASP A 875 21.00 -26.27 -55.02
C ASP A 875 21.90 -25.31 -55.84
N VAL A 876 21.76 -23.99 -55.64
CA VAL A 876 22.60 -22.98 -56.30
C VAL A 876 23.79 -22.66 -55.40
N ARG A 877 25.00 -22.79 -55.96
CA ARG A 877 26.26 -22.66 -55.22
C ARG A 877 27.35 -21.97 -56.02
N LEU A 878 28.22 -21.25 -55.32
CA LEU A 878 29.51 -20.82 -55.86
C LEU A 878 30.51 -21.97 -55.74
N PRO A 879 31.25 -22.29 -56.81
CA PRO A 879 32.25 -23.34 -56.77
C PRO A 879 33.42 -22.95 -55.84
N ALA A 880 34.08 -23.96 -55.27
CA ALA A 880 35.35 -23.75 -54.58
C ALA A 880 36.38 -23.08 -55.51
N GLY A 881 37.14 -22.13 -54.98
CA GLY A 881 38.07 -21.28 -55.71
C GLY A 881 37.65 -19.81 -55.74
N LYS A 882 38.19 -19.06 -56.70
CA LYS A 882 38.01 -17.61 -56.85
C LYS A 882 36.71 -17.29 -57.61
N THR A 883 35.86 -16.45 -57.02
CA THR A 883 34.62 -15.96 -57.63
C THR A 883 34.49 -14.44 -57.50
N LYS A 884 34.08 -13.75 -58.57
CA LYS A 884 33.76 -12.32 -58.57
C LYS A 884 32.32 -12.10 -58.08
N LEU A 885 32.14 -11.31 -57.03
CA LEU A 885 30.83 -11.03 -56.43
C LEU A 885 30.23 -9.70 -56.88
N PHE A 886 31.00 -8.61 -56.72
CA PHE A 886 30.49 -7.25 -56.93
C PHE A 886 31.49 -6.39 -57.70
N THR A 887 30.99 -5.34 -58.35
CA THR A 887 31.78 -4.25 -58.93
C THR A 887 31.40 -2.94 -58.26
N LYS A 888 32.36 -2.22 -57.70
CA LYS A 888 32.17 -0.91 -57.07
C LYS A 888 31.93 0.17 -58.11
N THR A 889 30.95 1.04 -57.86
CA THR A 889 30.57 2.15 -58.76
C THR A 889 30.68 3.53 -58.10
N SER A 890 31.16 3.62 -56.85
CA SER A 890 31.45 4.89 -56.15
C SER A 890 32.93 4.99 -55.74
N ALA A 891 33.40 6.19 -55.36
CA ALA A 891 34.81 6.45 -55.00
C ALA A 891 35.12 6.23 -53.50
N ALA A 892 34.21 5.65 -52.70
CA ALA A 892 34.32 5.57 -51.24
C ALA A 892 35.54 4.75 -50.75
N GLU A 893 36.35 5.27 -49.83
CA GLU A 893 37.55 4.57 -49.33
C GLU A 893 37.25 3.45 -48.32
N ASN A 894 36.10 3.49 -47.65
CA ASN A 894 35.64 2.43 -46.75
C ASN A 894 34.87 1.35 -47.54
N LEU A 895 35.35 0.11 -47.50
CA LEU A 895 34.97 -0.92 -48.47
C LEU A 895 33.83 -1.82 -48.00
N PHE A 896 33.92 -2.44 -46.81
CA PHE A 896 32.84 -3.15 -46.12
C PHE A 896 33.36 -3.65 -44.76
N ASN A 897 32.48 -3.95 -43.81
CA ASN A 897 32.87 -4.44 -42.49
C ASN A 897 32.97 -5.98 -42.49
N ILE A 898 34.20 -6.50 -42.57
CA ILE A 898 34.46 -7.95 -42.58
C ILE A 898 34.03 -8.65 -41.29
N ASP A 899 34.07 -7.97 -40.14
CA ASP A 899 33.71 -8.56 -38.84
C ASP A 899 32.21 -8.87 -38.75
N LYS A 900 31.39 -8.28 -39.63
CA LYS A 900 29.95 -8.54 -39.77
C LYS A 900 29.61 -9.48 -40.93
N ALA A 901 30.62 -10.01 -41.62
CA ALA A 901 30.41 -10.91 -42.75
C ALA A 901 30.05 -12.32 -42.26
N VAL A 902 29.02 -12.91 -42.85
CA VAL A 902 28.59 -14.28 -42.57
C VAL A 902 28.61 -15.06 -43.89
N VAL A 903 29.23 -16.24 -43.89
CA VAL A 903 29.36 -17.07 -45.09
C VAL A 903 29.01 -18.50 -44.75
N ALA A 904 28.09 -19.07 -45.54
CA ALA A 904 27.54 -20.40 -45.36
C ALA A 904 27.97 -21.36 -46.49
N THR A 905 28.33 -22.58 -46.11
CA THR A 905 28.56 -23.70 -47.04
C THR A 905 27.25 -24.39 -47.41
N THR A 906 27.31 -25.29 -48.39
CA THR A 906 26.16 -26.07 -48.90
C THR A 906 25.41 -26.89 -47.85
N ASN A 907 26.03 -27.20 -46.72
CA ASN A 907 25.43 -27.92 -45.59
C ASN A 907 25.19 -27.03 -44.37
N GLY A 908 25.02 -25.72 -44.56
CA GLY A 908 24.79 -24.75 -43.47
C GLY A 908 26.01 -24.51 -42.55
N GLY A 909 27.19 -25.03 -42.91
CA GLY A 909 28.43 -24.84 -42.15
C GLY A 909 28.97 -23.42 -42.29
N LYS A 910 29.60 -22.93 -41.22
CA LYS A 910 30.16 -21.57 -41.17
C LYS A 910 31.56 -21.52 -41.78
N LEU A 911 31.84 -20.49 -42.58
CA LEU A 911 33.21 -20.13 -42.98
C LEU A 911 33.66 -18.86 -42.26
N THR A 912 34.94 -18.82 -41.88
CA THR A 912 35.58 -17.61 -41.35
C THR A 912 35.76 -16.61 -42.50
N ALA A 913 35.08 -15.47 -42.43
CA ALA A 913 35.30 -14.39 -43.39
C ALA A 913 36.63 -13.69 -43.09
N LEU A 914 37.54 -13.69 -44.06
CA LEU A 914 38.84 -13.02 -43.97
C LEU A 914 38.91 -11.90 -45.02
N TYR A 915 39.64 -10.82 -44.73
CA TYR A 915 39.90 -9.76 -45.70
C TYR A 915 41.39 -9.66 -46.01
N GLU A 916 41.73 -9.70 -47.30
CA GLU A 916 43.11 -9.57 -47.80
C GLU A 916 43.25 -8.29 -48.65
N ASP A 917 44.13 -7.38 -48.26
CA ASP A 917 44.45 -6.19 -49.05
C ASP A 917 45.53 -6.54 -50.09
N LYS A 918 45.13 -6.61 -51.37
CA LYS A 918 46.01 -6.93 -52.52
C LYS A 918 46.52 -5.71 -53.27
N THR A 919 46.54 -4.52 -52.65
CA THR A 919 47.16 -3.35 -53.27
C THR A 919 48.66 -3.59 -53.54
N VAL A 920 49.00 -3.90 -54.79
CA VAL A 920 50.38 -3.96 -55.26
C VAL A 920 50.94 -2.54 -55.24
N LEU A 921 51.98 -2.31 -54.43
CA LEU A 921 52.81 -1.10 -54.50
C LEU A 921 53.40 -0.98 -55.92
N GLY A 922 52.76 -0.18 -56.76
CA GLY A 922 53.32 0.27 -58.01
C GLY A 922 54.66 0.96 -57.76
N ILE A 923 55.66 0.58 -58.54
CA ILE A 923 56.97 1.19 -58.57
C ILE A 923 56.80 2.64 -59.07
N ASP A 924 56.97 3.60 -58.17
CA ASP A 924 57.46 4.93 -58.49
C ASP A 924 58.69 5.20 -57.61
N ALA A 925 59.80 5.58 -58.25
CA ALA A 925 61.04 5.92 -57.54
C ALA A 925 60.82 7.18 -56.67
N PRO A 926 60.99 7.12 -55.34
CA PRO A 926 60.95 8.31 -54.52
C PRO A 926 62.29 9.06 -54.59
N GLU A 927 62.21 10.39 -54.72
CA GLU A 927 63.34 11.32 -54.58
C GLU A 927 64.18 11.03 -53.31
N GLN A 928 65.50 11.16 -53.44
CA GLN A 928 66.44 11.07 -52.31
C GLN A 928 66.28 12.27 -51.36
N GLY A 929 65.42 12.14 -50.35
CA GLY A 929 65.25 13.10 -49.26
C GLY A 929 65.99 12.73 -47.96
N ALA A 930 66.19 13.71 -47.06
CA ALA A 930 66.99 13.59 -45.84
C ALA A 930 66.31 12.86 -44.64
N VAL A 931 65.18 12.16 -44.86
CA VAL A 931 64.32 11.65 -43.78
C VAL A 931 64.33 10.12 -43.75
N SER A 932 64.58 9.52 -42.59
CA SER A 932 64.52 8.06 -42.39
C SER A 932 63.08 7.57 -42.18
N LYS A 933 62.74 6.39 -42.73
CA LYS A 933 61.40 5.77 -42.63
C LYS A 933 61.53 4.28 -42.30
N ILE A 934 60.77 3.79 -41.32
CA ILE A 934 60.71 2.36 -40.98
C ILE A 934 59.37 1.84 -41.51
N PHE A 935 59.40 0.70 -42.21
CA PHE A 935 58.27 0.23 -43.00
C PHE A 935 57.48 -0.85 -42.28
N THR A 936 58.15 -1.90 -41.81
CA THR A 936 57.47 -3.01 -41.13
C THR A 936 58.43 -3.88 -40.32
N VAL A 937 57.85 -4.65 -39.40
CA VAL A 937 58.53 -5.59 -38.51
C VAL A 937 57.71 -6.88 -38.43
N GLY A 938 58.28 -8.02 -38.87
CA GLY A 938 57.55 -9.29 -38.87
C GLY A 938 58.42 -10.53 -39.11
N PRO A 939 57.91 -11.75 -38.83
CA PRO A 939 56.55 -12.05 -38.35
C PRO A 939 56.32 -11.62 -36.87
N ASN A 940 55.07 -11.35 -36.48
CA ASN A 940 54.69 -11.01 -35.11
C ASN A 940 53.27 -11.54 -34.82
N PRO A 941 53.10 -12.63 -34.03
CA PRO A 941 54.09 -13.27 -33.16
C PRO A 941 55.27 -13.91 -33.91
N THR A 942 56.43 -14.01 -33.25
CA THR A 942 57.65 -14.63 -33.79
C THR A 942 58.17 -15.75 -32.87
N ALA A 943 58.75 -16.81 -33.45
CA ALA A 943 59.49 -17.84 -32.70
C ALA A 943 60.90 -17.39 -32.26
N GLY A 944 61.26 -16.12 -32.49
CA GLY A 944 62.54 -15.52 -32.10
C GLY A 944 63.33 -14.90 -33.25
N LEU A 945 62.92 -15.05 -34.51
CA LEU A 945 63.56 -14.41 -35.67
C LEU A 945 62.62 -13.38 -36.30
N LEU A 946 63.11 -12.16 -36.50
CA LEU A 946 62.30 -11.02 -36.92
C LEU A 946 62.99 -10.25 -38.05
N ASN A 947 62.26 -9.93 -39.12
CA ASN A 947 62.77 -9.08 -40.18
C ASN A 947 62.31 -7.64 -39.95
N VAL A 948 63.28 -6.71 -39.97
CA VAL A 948 63.04 -5.27 -39.82
C VAL A 948 63.38 -4.59 -41.13
N PHE A 949 62.37 -3.95 -41.72
CA PHE A 949 62.50 -3.20 -42.97
C PHE A 949 62.57 -1.70 -42.68
N TYR A 950 63.65 -1.04 -43.07
CA TYR A 950 63.87 0.38 -42.84
C TYR A 950 64.64 1.06 -43.97
N TYR A 951 64.51 2.39 -44.07
CA TYR A 951 65.26 3.24 -45.00
C TYR A 951 66.20 4.17 -44.22
N LEU A 952 67.48 4.16 -44.59
CA LEU A 952 68.50 5.06 -44.06
C LEU A 952 69.01 6.00 -45.17
N PRO A 953 69.01 7.33 -44.94
CA PRO A 953 69.75 8.28 -45.76
C PRO A 953 71.26 8.08 -45.63
N GLU A 954 72.02 8.46 -46.67
CA GLU A 954 73.48 8.38 -46.73
C GLU A 954 74.20 9.11 -45.57
N GLN A 955 73.53 10.09 -44.95
CA GLN A 955 74.06 10.91 -43.86
C GLN A 955 73.93 10.31 -42.45
N MET A 956 73.29 9.15 -42.28
CA MET A 956 73.18 8.47 -40.98
C MET A 956 74.31 7.46 -40.79
N ASP A 957 74.66 7.10 -39.55
CA ASP A 957 75.81 6.21 -39.33
C ASP A 957 75.39 4.74 -39.19
N LYS A 958 74.28 4.50 -38.47
CA LYS A 958 73.81 3.15 -38.11
C LYS A 958 72.41 3.13 -37.55
N VAL A 959 71.86 1.92 -37.42
CA VAL A 959 70.66 1.61 -36.64
C VAL A 959 71.05 0.78 -35.42
N ARG A 960 70.54 1.19 -34.25
CA ARG A 960 70.65 0.45 -33.00
C ARG A 960 69.29 -0.12 -32.64
N MET A 961 69.24 -1.37 -32.22
CA MET A 961 68.01 -2.01 -31.77
C MET A 961 68.14 -2.52 -30.33
N ALA A 962 67.06 -2.43 -29.56
CA ALA A 962 66.99 -2.93 -28.20
C ALA A 962 65.58 -3.45 -27.88
N ALA A 963 65.47 -4.60 -27.21
CA ALA A 963 64.21 -5.13 -26.72
C ALA A 963 64.07 -4.84 -25.22
N TYR A 964 62.88 -4.42 -24.83
CA TYR A 964 62.50 -4.10 -23.46
C TYR A 964 61.38 -5.03 -22.97
N ASP A 965 61.44 -5.43 -21.71
CA ASP A 965 60.29 -6.06 -21.04
C ASP A 965 59.20 -5.05 -20.68
N LEU A 966 58.07 -5.54 -20.17
CA LEU A 966 56.92 -4.71 -19.78
C LEU A 966 57.23 -3.76 -18.61
N GLN A 967 58.33 -3.96 -17.89
CA GLN A 967 58.80 -3.09 -16.81
C GLN A 967 59.80 -2.02 -17.31
N GLY A 968 60.10 -1.99 -18.61
CA GLY A 968 60.99 -1.01 -19.22
C GLY A 968 62.49 -1.30 -19.03
N LYS A 969 62.87 -2.55 -18.69
CA LYS A 969 64.27 -2.98 -18.61
C LYS A 969 64.75 -3.50 -19.97
N VAL A 970 65.95 -3.08 -20.40
CA VAL A 970 66.59 -3.61 -21.62
C VAL A 970 67.03 -5.04 -21.36
N ILE A 971 66.55 -5.96 -22.19
CA ILE A 971 66.85 -7.41 -22.09
C ILE A 971 67.63 -7.94 -23.31
N TRP A 972 67.67 -7.18 -24.39
CA TRP A 972 68.46 -7.48 -25.59
C TRP A 972 68.86 -6.18 -26.29
N THR A 973 70.06 -6.10 -26.86
CA THR A 973 70.47 -4.97 -27.70
C THR A 973 71.50 -5.39 -28.74
N ASN A 974 71.42 -4.78 -29.93
CA ASN A 974 72.40 -4.93 -30.98
C ASN A 974 72.61 -3.58 -31.70
N ASP A 975 73.87 -3.21 -31.86
CA ASP A 975 74.30 -1.91 -32.40
C ASP A 975 75.30 -2.07 -33.57
N SER A 976 75.29 -3.26 -34.19
CA SER A 976 76.21 -3.62 -35.27
C SER A 976 75.69 -3.28 -36.68
N PHE A 977 74.46 -2.77 -36.82
CA PHE A 977 73.83 -2.50 -38.12
C PHE A 977 74.28 -1.15 -38.70
N LYS A 978 75.43 -1.15 -39.39
CA LYS A 978 76.01 0.03 -40.06
C LYS A 978 75.16 0.52 -41.24
N ASN A 979 75.31 1.80 -41.60
CA ASN A 979 74.56 2.41 -42.71
C ASN A 979 74.82 1.69 -44.04
N THR A 980 73.74 1.21 -44.65
CA THR A 980 73.66 0.89 -46.08
C THR A 980 72.61 1.83 -46.65
N SER A 981 73.04 2.79 -47.47
CA SER A 981 72.16 3.85 -48.00
C SER A 981 71.02 3.22 -48.81
N GLY A 982 69.78 3.60 -48.51
CA GLY A 982 68.59 3.06 -49.18
C GLY A 982 67.70 2.18 -48.30
N GLN A 983 66.77 1.45 -48.94
CA GLN A 983 65.91 0.48 -48.25
C GLN A 983 66.72 -0.76 -47.89
N THR A 984 66.67 -1.14 -46.62
CA THR A 984 67.39 -2.28 -46.05
C THR A 984 66.40 -3.18 -45.32
N ASN A 985 66.60 -4.49 -45.48
CA ASN A 985 65.94 -5.53 -44.68
C ASN A 985 67.02 -6.24 -43.86
N THR A 986 66.84 -6.29 -42.54
CA THR A 986 67.77 -6.94 -41.63
C THR A 986 67.05 -7.94 -40.74
N ALA A 987 67.60 -9.15 -40.65
CA ALA A 987 67.15 -10.17 -39.71
C ALA A 987 67.70 -9.88 -38.30
N VAL A 988 66.80 -9.95 -37.31
CA VAL A 988 67.06 -9.73 -35.90
C VAL A 988 66.75 -11.02 -35.15
N ASP A 989 67.79 -11.57 -34.51
CA ASP A 989 67.68 -12.80 -33.72
C ASP A 989 67.46 -12.46 -32.24
N LEU A 990 66.25 -12.75 -31.80
CA LEU A 990 65.71 -12.64 -30.44
C LEU A 990 65.43 -14.03 -29.84
N SER A 991 65.93 -15.11 -30.44
CA SER A 991 65.70 -16.49 -29.98
C SER A 991 66.19 -16.75 -28.55
N SER A 992 67.05 -15.91 -27.99
CA SER A 992 67.47 -15.98 -26.59
C SER A 992 66.42 -15.50 -25.58
N LEU A 993 65.38 -14.80 -26.02
CA LEU A 993 64.28 -14.33 -25.17
C LEU A 993 63.23 -15.43 -24.93
N GLN A 994 62.52 -15.36 -23.80
CA GLN A 994 61.46 -16.33 -23.45
C GLN A 994 60.12 -15.97 -24.11
N ASN A 995 59.13 -16.86 -24.06
CA ASN A 995 57.78 -16.54 -24.57
C ASN A 995 57.18 -15.39 -23.77
N GLY A 996 56.66 -14.37 -24.45
CA GLY A 996 56.16 -13.16 -23.80
C GLY A 996 56.03 -11.95 -24.74
N ILE A 997 55.52 -10.84 -24.18
CA ILE A 997 55.36 -9.56 -24.89
C ILE A 997 56.54 -8.65 -24.56
N TYR A 998 57.16 -8.07 -25.60
CA TYR A 998 58.29 -7.15 -25.50
C TYR A 998 58.09 -5.91 -26.38
N PHE A 999 58.85 -4.85 -26.09
CA PHE A 999 58.92 -3.66 -26.94
C PHE A 999 60.27 -3.58 -27.63
N LEU A 1000 60.29 -3.68 -28.95
CA LEU A 1000 61.48 -3.46 -29.76
C LEU A 1000 61.61 -1.97 -30.08
N VAL A 1001 62.67 -1.35 -29.57
CA VAL A 1001 63.05 0.04 -29.82
C VAL A 1001 64.14 0.07 -30.88
N ILE A 1002 63.94 0.89 -31.91
CA ILE A 1002 64.80 1.01 -33.08
C ILE A 1002 65.24 2.47 -33.20
N ASP A 1003 66.53 2.72 -33.01
CA ASP A 1003 67.15 4.05 -32.99
C ASP A 1003 68.02 4.26 -34.23
N VAL A 1004 67.77 5.33 -34.98
CA VAL A 1004 68.64 5.80 -36.07
C VAL A 1004 69.65 6.80 -35.52
N VAL A 1005 70.94 6.55 -35.71
CA VAL A 1005 72.02 7.28 -35.04
C VAL A 1005 72.93 7.99 -36.04
N ARG A 1006 73.32 9.24 -35.72
CA ARG A 1006 74.37 10.01 -36.41
C ARG A 1006 75.25 10.72 -35.38
N SER A 1007 76.56 10.55 -35.48
CA SER A 1007 77.58 11.14 -34.60
C SER A 1007 77.22 10.95 -33.12
N THR A 1008 76.85 9.72 -32.75
CA THR A 1008 76.38 9.28 -31.42
C THR A 1008 75.07 9.87 -30.89
N GLU A 1009 74.40 10.74 -31.65
CA GLU A 1009 73.06 11.25 -31.32
C GLU A 1009 71.95 10.45 -32.00
N ILE A 1010 70.86 10.20 -31.28
CA ILE A 1010 69.64 9.57 -31.83
C ILE A 1010 68.88 10.62 -32.63
N LYS A 1011 68.67 10.37 -33.92
CA LYS A 1011 67.94 11.28 -34.83
C LYS A 1011 66.49 10.85 -35.03
N LYS A 1012 66.18 9.56 -34.84
CA LYS A 1012 64.81 9.05 -34.85
C LYS A 1012 64.73 7.78 -34.00
N ARG A 1013 63.62 7.61 -33.28
CA ARG A 1013 63.29 6.41 -32.49
C ARG A 1013 61.92 5.91 -32.91
N GLU A 1014 61.79 4.59 -33.05
CA GLU A 1014 60.51 3.93 -33.24
C GLU A 1014 60.39 2.73 -32.30
N VAL A 1015 59.18 2.46 -31.81
CA VAL A 1015 58.90 1.39 -30.87
C VAL A 1015 57.80 0.50 -31.43
N LYS A 1016 58.03 -0.81 -31.46
CA LYS A 1016 57.04 -1.80 -31.90
C LYS A 1016 56.83 -2.84 -30.80
N LYS A 1017 55.57 -3.17 -30.50
CA LYS A 1017 55.22 -4.32 -29.67
C LYS A 1017 55.52 -5.59 -30.46
N ILE A 1018 56.27 -6.51 -29.88
CA ILE A 1018 56.56 -7.83 -30.43
C ILE A 1018 56.13 -8.91 -29.44
N ILE A 1019 55.63 -10.03 -29.95
CA ILE A 1019 55.19 -11.18 -29.18
C ILE A 1019 56.13 -12.34 -29.56
N ILE A 1020 56.83 -12.89 -28.57
CA ILE A 1020 57.65 -14.09 -28.77
C ILE A 1020 56.82 -15.29 -28.32
N GLN A 1021 56.62 -16.23 -29.24
CA GLN A 1021 55.88 -17.46 -29.03
C GLN A 1021 56.61 -18.58 -29.77
N LYS A 1022 57.48 -19.27 -29.02
CA LYS A 1022 58.19 -20.48 -29.44
C LYS A 1022 57.31 -21.71 -29.33
#